data_AF-A0A2D5ACB3-F1
#
_entry.id   AF-A0A2D5ACB3-F1
#
_cell.length_a   1.000
_cell.length_b   1.000
_cell.length_c   1.000
_cell.angle_alpha   90.00
_cell.angle_beta   90.00
_cell.angle_gamma   90.00
#
_symmetry.space_group_name_H-M   'P 1'
#
loop_
_entity.id
_entity.type
_entity.pdbx_description
1 polymer ?
#
loop_
_entity_poly.entity_id
_entity_poly.type
_entity_poly.pdbx_seq_one_letter_code
_entity_poly.pdbx_strand_id
1 'polypeptide(L)'
;MGDKSGGLLLLLLSLPAQGRGEKANMFEYANRPEFSQFPRPRFSAIAKALVGWKPRTAGLLAAGFCFAGQVMAHDGDPKGRPDPSIHGEIVRGGGIGFDTQWDDSGDGVIFCAQIPVNVLGGVGNGADLWHYVSSAGREYGIMTTMESVAWVEVTDPFDPVVVHIHERGSTSSLWGDVKVIGEYAYVDGEGGGILVFDMSEIDSGTVIYEGMAAGGKAHNIVACPEAGLLIRVGQTVRFYDVLEDPVEIEFLGSRTDRFVHDARIIVYPQDGPDPDHRGEIIGFLNDGFNQGYVDPGLSIVSFGTRADFNPQGETLGRITWDEGGYSHQSWESEDLRWLYSNDETSPALNSTWQCIDISDLDNAFLGEQQANGQAATNHNLFVRGDLLFAANYKDGVRVLEADGNGLEEVAFFDTFPESGDPGYQGCWGVDPFLPSGTILASDMQRGLFVLRLDEPVANEPAIRFVNGLPDRIGPDGFEAVVDVESFDAVSMYMEYEMESGDAGFVQGEADIEPGRFRIAFPASVDCPDQIAFSFNAQSATGESFSDPSGPYAATYADTEVLADRFDGDDPTGWMLGMPADTAAAGVWQSRSPSRLDDFGPTADSGGDGDCFMTGDGSGDVDGGVTTLVTPGIDPFGLVLPAVRFSLWLDFESTVPADDRFEVAVSGDGGESWALSEVITAATDGWESRSVELQPVSAPADVRIRFTARDEGSDSTVVAAIDQLELLEWICDGESPGDMNGDGRVDGEDFGQFLAEWGRFGSPADFNYDGIVNGLDLGILLGHWTG
;
A
#
# COMPACT_ATOMS: atom_id res chain seq x y z
N MET A 1 45.28 10.90 46.48
CA MET A 1 45.77 11.90 45.51
C MET A 1 44.76 11.85 44.37
N GLY A 2 43.72 12.66 44.31
CA GLY A 2 43.58 14.09 44.65
C GLY A 2 43.29 14.82 43.32
N ASP A 3 42.20 15.53 43.11
CA ASP A 3 41.09 15.90 44.02
C ASP A 3 39.76 15.99 43.21
N LYS A 4 38.68 15.46 43.82
CA LYS A 4 37.29 15.99 43.94
C LYS A 4 36.64 16.77 42.77
N SER A 5 35.46 16.41 42.26
CA SER A 5 34.14 16.05 42.83
C SER A 5 33.20 17.22 43.17
N GLY A 6 31.99 17.15 42.60
CA GLY A 6 30.72 17.54 43.25
C GLY A 6 30.29 19.01 43.14
N GLY A 7 29.00 19.35 43.24
CA GLY A 7 27.82 18.50 43.41
C GLY A 7 26.74 19.17 44.26
N LEU A 8 25.51 19.19 43.74
CA LEU A 8 24.21 19.24 44.44
C LEU A 8 23.80 20.46 45.34
N LEU A 9 22.61 20.99 44.99
CA LEU A 9 21.44 21.20 45.87
C LEU A 9 21.33 22.44 46.84
N LEU A 10 20.23 23.21 46.67
CA LEU A 10 19.05 23.24 47.58
C LEU A 10 18.53 24.60 48.17
N LEU A 11 17.20 24.81 48.05
CA LEU A 11 16.21 25.57 48.88
C LEU A 11 16.01 27.12 48.83
N LEU A 12 14.71 27.48 48.71
CA LEU A 12 13.91 28.54 49.37
C LEU A 12 14.03 30.05 48.98
N LEU A 13 12.91 30.63 48.52
CA LEU A 13 11.96 31.38 49.38
C LEU A 13 10.64 31.73 48.64
N SER A 14 9.68 32.37 49.32
CA SER A 14 8.23 32.22 49.09
C SER A 14 7.41 33.53 48.92
N LEU A 15 6.38 33.49 48.03
CA LEU A 15 5.09 34.23 48.09
C LEU A 15 5.13 35.80 47.98
N PRO A 16 3.98 36.52 47.89
CA PRO A 16 2.97 36.49 46.81
C PRO A 16 2.45 37.91 46.40
N ALA A 17 1.66 38.05 45.33
CA ALA A 17 0.63 39.12 45.20
C ALA A 17 -0.38 38.90 44.06
N GLN A 18 -1.67 39.16 44.34
CA GLN A 18 -2.76 39.28 43.34
C GLN A 18 -2.91 40.75 42.88
N GLY A 19 -3.43 40.98 41.66
CA GLY A 19 -3.85 42.31 41.19
C GLY A 19 -4.76 42.24 39.95
N ARG A 20 -6.01 42.72 40.08
CA ARG A 20 -7.09 42.58 39.07
C ARG A 20 -7.12 43.69 38.01
N GLY A 21 -7.66 43.36 36.83
CA GLY A 21 -8.49 44.23 35.98
C GLY A 21 -7.73 45.17 35.03
N GLU A 22 -8.32 45.65 33.92
CA GLU A 22 -9.66 45.43 33.34
C GLU A 22 -9.65 45.78 31.83
N LYS A 23 -10.47 45.09 31.04
CA LYS A 23 -11.25 45.58 29.87
C LYS A 23 -10.59 46.19 28.61
N ALA A 24 -10.97 45.54 27.49
CA ALA A 24 -11.68 46.09 26.32
C ALA A 24 -10.92 46.28 24.99
N ASN A 25 -11.49 45.61 23.98
CA ASN A 25 -11.24 45.74 22.54
C ASN A 25 -11.49 47.15 22.01
N MET A 26 -10.78 47.52 20.94
CA MET A 26 -11.38 48.11 19.72
C MET A 26 -10.42 47.98 18.53
N PHE A 27 -10.95 47.53 17.38
CA PHE A 27 -10.88 48.13 16.03
C PHE A 27 -9.62 48.93 15.59
N GLU A 28 -9.12 48.89 14.34
CA GLU A 28 -9.35 48.07 13.13
C GLU A 28 -8.30 48.54 12.07
N TYR A 29 -8.20 47.85 10.92
CA TYR A 29 -7.67 48.31 9.60
C TYR A 29 -6.53 49.35 9.48
N ALA A 30 -5.53 49.00 8.66
CA ALA A 30 -5.01 49.93 7.65
C ALA A 30 -4.46 49.20 6.40
N ASN A 31 -4.99 49.55 5.23
CA ASN A 31 -4.44 49.17 3.92
C ASN A 31 -3.29 50.13 3.50
N ARG A 32 -2.57 49.78 2.43
CA ARG A 32 -1.48 50.53 1.74
C ARG A 32 -1.94 51.95 1.24
N PRO A 33 -1.11 52.85 0.61
CA PRO A 33 0.26 52.68 0.06
C PRO A 33 1.26 53.90 0.09
N GLU A 34 2.47 53.66 -0.45
CA GLU A 34 3.29 54.55 -1.33
C GLU A 34 4.27 55.68 -0.86
N PHE A 35 5.38 55.78 -1.62
CA PHE A 35 6.38 56.86 -1.84
C PHE A 35 7.15 57.57 -0.68
N SER A 36 8.50 57.56 -0.74
CA SER A 36 9.31 58.71 -1.26
C SER A 36 10.84 58.65 -0.94
N GLN A 37 11.60 59.66 -1.41
CA GLN A 37 13.05 59.71 -1.71
C GLN A 37 13.96 60.38 -0.64
N PHE A 38 15.30 60.38 -0.91
CA PHE A 38 16.38 61.32 -0.48
C PHE A 38 17.22 61.04 0.79
N PRO A 39 18.44 61.63 0.97
CA PRO A 39 19.45 62.14 0.01
C PRO A 39 20.94 61.75 0.31
N ARG A 40 21.89 62.16 -0.56
CA ARG A 40 23.38 62.03 -0.39
C ARG A 40 24.06 63.24 0.30
N PRO A 41 25.24 63.02 0.92
CA PRO A 41 26.48 63.83 0.66
C PRO A 41 27.82 63.02 0.74
N ARG A 42 29.04 63.47 0.37
CA ARG A 42 29.58 64.40 -0.68
C ARG A 42 31.15 64.31 -0.78
N PHE A 43 31.71 64.12 -2.00
CA PHE A 43 33.13 64.31 -2.46
C PHE A 43 34.28 63.48 -1.79
N SER A 44 35.17 62.77 -2.51
CA SER A 44 36.26 63.13 -3.47
C SER A 44 37.52 63.72 -2.81
N ALA A 45 38.78 63.48 -3.24
CA ALA A 45 39.40 62.61 -4.26
C ALA A 45 40.95 62.73 -4.14
N ILE A 46 41.72 61.96 -4.92
CA ILE A 46 42.78 62.45 -5.84
C ILE A 46 43.54 61.26 -6.48
N ALA A 47 43.75 61.33 -7.80
CA ALA A 47 44.67 60.48 -8.54
C ALA A 47 45.23 61.24 -9.75
N LYS A 48 46.52 61.04 -10.08
CA LYS A 48 47.13 61.06 -11.44
C LYS A 48 48.66 61.25 -11.37
N ALA A 49 49.40 60.40 -12.09
CA ALA A 49 50.09 60.79 -13.33
C ALA A 49 50.55 59.53 -14.11
N LEU A 50 50.70 59.64 -15.43
CA LEU A 50 51.11 58.54 -16.33
C LEU A 50 52.58 58.69 -16.77
N VAL A 51 53.18 57.64 -17.34
CA VAL A 51 53.50 57.51 -18.80
C VAL A 51 54.33 56.24 -19.04
N GLY A 52 53.98 55.46 -20.06
CA GLY A 52 54.42 54.08 -20.25
C GLY A 52 55.69 53.82 -21.07
N TRP A 53 55.97 52.53 -21.28
CA TRP A 53 56.79 51.99 -22.37
C TRP A 53 56.46 50.50 -22.64
N LYS A 54 56.56 50.08 -23.90
CA LYS A 54 56.63 48.69 -24.42
C LYS A 54 57.76 48.73 -25.48
N PRO A 55 58.50 47.63 -25.80
CA PRO A 55 57.91 46.32 -26.16
C PRO A 55 58.80 45.07 -25.88
N ARG A 56 58.33 43.92 -26.44
CA ARG A 56 59.04 42.66 -26.80
C ARG A 56 59.15 41.51 -25.78
N THR A 57 58.13 40.64 -25.84
CA THR A 57 58.22 39.18 -26.13
C THR A 57 59.46 38.39 -25.67
N ALA A 58 59.29 37.51 -24.68
CA ALA A 58 59.21 36.04 -24.88
C ALA A 58 59.27 35.31 -23.53
N GLY A 59 58.50 34.22 -23.36
CA GLY A 59 58.53 33.35 -22.17
C GLY A 59 57.14 33.08 -21.59
N LEU A 60 56.57 31.91 -21.89
CA LEU A 60 55.34 31.43 -21.25
C LEU A 60 55.61 31.08 -19.79
N LEU A 61 54.82 31.64 -18.89
CA LEU A 61 54.50 31.07 -17.57
C LEU A 61 53.12 31.62 -17.18
N ALA A 62 52.09 31.13 -17.88
CA ALA A 62 50.70 31.44 -17.55
C ALA A 62 50.24 30.48 -16.45
N ALA A 63 50.33 30.94 -15.20
CA ALA A 63 49.50 30.40 -14.13
C ALA A 63 48.05 30.79 -14.44
N GLY A 64 47.36 29.95 -15.20
CA GLY A 64 45.93 30.07 -15.42
C GLY A 64 45.21 29.73 -14.12
N PHE A 65 44.75 30.74 -13.39
CA PHE A 65 43.63 30.57 -12.46
C PHE A 65 42.38 30.27 -13.30
N CYS A 66 42.22 29.00 -13.69
CA CYS A 66 40.91 28.48 -14.01
C CYS A 66 40.14 28.43 -12.70
N PHE A 67 39.30 29.46 -12.48
CA PHE A 67 38.07 29.21 -11.73
C PHE A 67 37.27 28.21 -12.56
N ALA A 68 37.44 26.93 -12.26
CA ALA A 68 36.38 25.97 -12.46
C ALA A 68 35.25 26.42 -11.54
N GLY A 69 34.29 27.18 -12.08
CA GLY A 69 33.02 27.33 -11.40
C GLY A 69 32.45 25.93 -11.27
N GLN A 70 32.20 25.49 -10.04
CA GLN A 70 31.30 24.36 -9.82
C GLN A 70 29.94 24.85 -10.27
N VAL A 71 29.59 24.55 -11.52
CA VAL A 71 28.22 24.63 -11.99
C VAL A 71 27.55 23.45 -11.30
N MET A 72 26.65 23.75 -10.35
CA MET A 72 25.79 22.71 -9.78
C MET A 72 24.96 22.13 -10.94
N ALA A 73 24.63 20.84 -10.90
CA ALA A 73 23.32 20.46 -11.44
C ALA A 73 22.29 21.31 -10.68
N HIS A 74 21.27 21.83 -11.36
CA HIS A 74 20.21 22.61 -10.70
C HIS A 74 20.59 24.04 -10.22
N ASP A 75 21.53 24.73 -10.88
CA ASP A 75 21.72 26.19 -10.72
C ASP A 75 20.57 26.98 -11.37
N GLY A 76 19.38 26.88 -10.78
CA GLY A 76 18.14 27.47 -11.27
C GLY A 76 16.88 26.61 -11.15
N ASP A 77 16.99 25.35 -10.71
CA ASP A 77 15.83 24.46 -10.53
C ASP A 77 14.87 25.01 -9.45
N PRO A 78 13.57 25.18 -9.75
CA PRO A 78 12.56 25.52 -8.75
C PRO A 78 12.49 24.54 -7.57
N LYS A 79 12.79 23.25 -7.78
CA LYS A 79 12.79 22.20 -6.74
C LYS A 79 13.79 22.45 -5.63
N GLY A 80 14.88 23.19 -5.89
CA GLY A 80 15.95 23.46 -4.92
C GLY A 80 15.57 24.28 -3.67
N ARG A 81 14.28 24.59 -3.48
CA ARG A 81 13.69 25.22 -2.28
C ARG A 81 12.27 24.66 -2.04
N PRO A 82 12.13 23.40 -1.65
CA PRO A 82 10.83 22.79 -1.40
C PRO A 82 10.13 23.46 -0.22
N ASP A 83 8.81 23.36 -0.18
CA ASP A 83 8.05 23.65 1.03
C ASP A 83 8.39 22.62 2.13
N PRO A 84 8.42 23.03 3.41
CA PRO A 84 8.78 22.15 4.51
C PRO A 84 7.81 20.97 4.62
N SER A 85 8.31 19.82 5.09
CA SER A 85 7.47 18.65 5.34
C SER A 85 6.41 18.92 6.41
N ILE A 86 5.29 18.22 6.26
CA ILE A 86 4.15 18.24 7.16
C ILE A 86 4.37 17.10 8.15
N HIS A 87 4.61 17.47 9.41
CA HIS A 87 4.84 16.48 10.46
C HIS A 87 3.52 15.95 11.03
N GLY A 88 3.47 14.66 11.33
CA GLY A 88 2.31 13.99 11.92
C GLY A 88 2.66 12.68 12.63
N GLU A 89 1.61 11.94 12.99
CA GLU A 89 1.67 10.52 13.35
C GLU A 89 1.22 9.70 12.12
N ILE A 90 1.41 8.37 12.14
CA ILE A 90 0.95 7.52 11.02
C ILE A 90 -0.58 7.61 10.94
N VAL A 91 -1.10 7.91 9.75
CA VAL A 91 -2.54 7.86 9.45
C VAL A 91 -2.82 6.49 8.84
N ARG A 92 -3.90 5.84 9.25
CA ARG A 92 -4.35 4.54 8.72
C ARG A 92 -5.74 4.71 8.13
N GLY A 93 -5.96 4.20 6.92
CA GLY A 93 -7.27 3.97 6.35
C GLY A 93 -7.98 2.82 7.05
N GLY A 94 -9.28 2.65 6.82
CA GLY A 94 -10.09 1.61 7.49
C GLY A 94 -10.24 1.78 9.01
N GLY A 95 -9.66 2.82 9.60
CA GLY A 95 -9.67 3.07 11.04
C GLY A 95 -11.01 3.56 11.58
N ILE A 96 -11.46 2.97 12.69
CA ILE A 96 -12.70 3.34 13.38
C ILE A 96 -12.81 4.85 13.65
N GLY A 97 -13.80 5.50 13.03
CA GLY A 97 -14.22 6.86 13.38
C GLY A 97 -13.30 7.98 12.88
N PHE A 98 -12.39 7.70 11.95
CA PHE A 98 -11.71 8.73 11.18
C PHE A 98 -12.32 8.81 9.78
N ASP A 99 -13.14 9.84 9.57
CA ASP A 99 -13.15 10.60 8.33
C ASP A 99 -11.70 11.12 8.18
N THR A 100 -10.88 10.37 7.44
CA THR A 100 -9.49 10.78 7.21
C THR A 100 -9.53 11.91 6.18
N GLN A 101 -8.58 12.84 6.25
CA GLN A 101 -8.49 13.92 5.25
C GLN A 101 -8.24 13.42 3.81
N TRP A 102 -8.12 12.10 3.63
CA TRP A 102 -7.80 11.40 2.40
C TRP A 102 -8.98 10.66 1.78
N ASP A 103 -10.09 10.47 2.51
CA ASP A 103 -11.19 9.62 2.06
C ASP A 103 -11.87 10.21 0.80
N ASP A 104 -11.98 11.55 0.72
CA ASP A 104 -12.45 12.31 -0.46
C ASP A 104 -11.33 12.63 -1.49
N SER A 105 -10.12 12.07 -1.36
CA SER A 105 -8.96 12.47 -2.18
C SER A 105 -8.71 11.63 -3.43
N GLY A 106 -9.47 10.55 -3.66
CA GLY A 106 -9.29 9.66 -4.81
C GLY A 106 -10.58 9.12 -5.39
N ASP A 107 -10.43 8.42 -6.51
CA ASP A 107 -11.48 7.68 -7.21
C ASP A 107 -10.85 6.39 -7.76
N GLY A 108 -11.50 5.24 -7.60
CA GLY A 108 -10.94 3.92 -7.91
C GLY A 108 -9.70 3.50 -7.09
N VAL A 109 -9.36 4.22 -6.01
CA VAL A 109 -8.20 3.95 -5.15
C VAL A 109 -8.59 3.91 -3.67
N ILE A 110 -8.26 2.80 -3.01
CA ILE A 110 -8.35 2.64 -1.56
C ILE A 110 -7.12 3.27 -0.89
N PHE A 111 -7.36 4.20 0.04
CA PHE A 111 -6.32 4.68 0.96
C PHE A 111 -6.08 3.67 2.09
N CYS A 112 -4.87 3.11 2.18
CA CYS A 112 -4.51 2.16 3.24
C CYS A 112 -3.75 2.82 4.39
N ALA A 113 -2.73 3.64 4.11
CA ALA A 113 -2.01 4.37 5.15
C ALA A 113 -1.17 5.56 4.63
N GLN A 114 -0.75 6.42 5.55
CA GLN A 114 0.23 7.48 5.33
C GLN A 114 1.24 7.50 6.49
N ILE A 115 2.54 7.41 6.18
CA ILE A 115 3.65 7.49 7.13
C ILE A 115 4.39 8.84 6.91
N PRO A 116 4.18 9.85 7.78
CA PRO A 116 4.80 11.17 7.61
C PRO A 116 6.33 11.17 7.64
N VAL A 117 6.95 12.15 6.98
CA VAL A 117 8.42 12.25 6.82
C VAL A 117 9.16 12.23 8.16
N ASN A 118 8.58 12.80 9.22
CA ASN A 118 9.18 12.78 10.56
C ASN A 118 9.18 11.40 11.24
N VAL A 119 8.32 10.48 10.81
CA VAL A 119 8.29 9.09 11.26
C VAL A 119 9.33 8.27 10.48
N LEU A 120 9.55 8.60 9.21
CA LEU A 120 10.63 8.08 8.35
C LEU A 120 12.03 8.64 8.71
N GLY A 121 12.17 9.33 9.84
CA GLY A 121 13.42 9.89 10.35
C GLY A 121 13.93 11.15 9.65
N GLY A 122 13.15 11.75 8.74
CA GLY A 122 13.54 12.96 8.01
C GLY A 122 13.19 14.25 8.75
N VAL A 123 14.08 15.25 8.69
CA VAL A 123 13.78 16.66 9.04
C VAL A 123 13.67 17.54 7.77
N GLY A 124 13.68 16.91 6.60
CA GLY A 124 13.50 17.51 5.27
C GLY A 124 12.31 16.90 4.53
N ASN A 125 12.44 16.70 3.22
CA ASN A 125 11.39 16.21 2.32
C ASN A 125 11.59 14.74 1.91
N GLY A 126 10.52 14.10 1.45
CA GLY A 126 10.57 12.82 0.71
C GLY A 126 11.19 12.97 -0.68
N ALA A 127 11.68 11.86 -1.24
CA ALA A 127 12.30 11.77 -2.57
C ALA A 127 11.93 10.43 -3.25
N ASP A 128 12.86 9.74 -3.91
CA ASP A 128 12.60 8.46 -4.56
C ASP A 128 12.21 7.35 -3.57
N LEU A 129 11.51 6.34 -4.08
CA LEU A 129 11.16 5.13 -3.37
C LEU A 129 11.40 3.87 -4.23
N TRP A 130 11.42 2.72 -3.58
CA TRP A 130 11.45 1.41 -4.22
C TRP A 130 10.84 0.37 -3.28
N HIS A 131 10.59 -0.84 -3.75
CA HIS A 131 10.10 -1.96 -2.92
C HIS A 131 11.17 -3.05 -2.70
N TYR A 132 10.91 -3.93 -1.74
CA TYR A 132 11.58 -5.22 -1.58
C TYR A 132 10.56 -6.26 -1.09
N VAL A 133 10.66 -7.47 -1.62
CA VAL A 133 9.90 -8.63 -1.14
C VAL A 133 10.91 -9.63 -0.57
N SER A 134 10.73 -10.02 0.68
CA SER A 134 11.65 -10.98 1.32
C SER A 134 11.44 -12.40 0.80
N SER A 135 12.40 -13.29 1.08
CA SER A 135 12.27 -14.72 0.76
C SER A 135 11.13 -15.43 1.52
N ALA A 136 10.55 -14.79 2.54
CA ALA A 136 9.36 -15.25 3.25
C ALA A 136 8.04 -14.64 2.70
N GLY A 137 8.09 -13.84 1.62
CA GLY A 137 6.93 -13.20 1.01
C GLY A 137 6.47 -11.91 1.68
N ARG A 138 7.21 -11.39 2.68
CA ARG A 138 6.87 -10.11 3.33
C ARG A 138 7.28 -8.92 2.49
N GLU A 139 6.46 -7.89 2.49
CA GLU A 139 6.57 -6.75 1.58
C GLU A 139 7.07 -5.50 2.30
N TYR A 140 7.99 -4.78 1.67
CA TYR A 140 8.65 -3.63 2.25
C TYR A 140 8.73 -2.47 1.25
N GLY A 141 8.27 -1.29 1.66
CA GLY A 141 8.60 -0.02 1.03
C GLY A 141 9.93 0.53 1.55
N ILE A 142 10.80 0.96 0.63
CA ILE A 142 12.06 1.62 0.91
C ILE A 142 11.97 3.06 0.41
N MET A 143 11.81 4.02 1.31
CA MET A 143 11.66 5.43 0.95
C MET A 143 12.90 6.23 1.35
N THR A 144 13.44 7.01 0.41
CA THR A 144 14.47 8.00 0.71
C THR A 144 13.85 9.33 1.13
N THR A 145 14.52 10.00 2.06
CA THR A 145 14.26 11.39 2.40
C THR A 145 15.54 12.20 2.20
N MET A 146 15.44 13.52 2.34
CA MET A 146 16.59 14.41 2.28
C MET A 146 17.73 14.01 3.24
N GLU A 147 17.41 13.44 4.41
CA GLU A 147 18.38 13.15 5.48
C GLU A 147 18.42 11.69 5.93
N SER A 148 17.46 10.86 5.53
CA SER A 148 17.35 9.45 5.89
C SER A 148 17.02 8.56 4.69
N VAL A 149 17.15 7.25 4.89
CA VAL A 149 16.41 6.22 4.14
C VAL A 149 15.72 5.32 5.16
N ALA A 150 14.46 4.98 4.90
CA ALA A 150 13.62 4.21 5.81
C ALA A 150 13.04 2.99 5.10
N TRP A 151 13.00 1.87 5.83
CA TRP A 151 12.34 0.63 5.44
C TRP A 151 11.06 0.51 6.25
N VAL A 152 9.95 0.33 5.56
CA VAL A 152 8.61 0.23 6.09
C VAL A 152 8.04 -1.10 5.62
N GLU A 153 7.73 -2.00 6.53
CA GLU A 153 6.93 -3.17 6.22
C GLU A 153 5.51 -2.74 5.85
N VAL A 154 4.98 -3.32 4.78
CA VAL A 154 3.67 -3.02 4.19
C VAL A 154 2.89 -4.30 3.83
N THR A 155 3.33 -5.47 4.33
CA THR A 155 2.64 -6.77 4.14
C THR A 155 1.16 -6.70 4.51
N ASP A 156 0.85 -6.01 5.62
CA ASP A 156 -0.46 -5.40 5.84
C ASP A 156 -0.37 -3.93 5.39
N PRO A 157 -1.07 -3.52 4.31
CA PRO A 157 -1.00 -2.14 3.81
C PRO A 157 -1.74 -1.14 4.72
N PHE A 158 -2.62 -1.60 5.61
CA PHE A 158 -3.34 -0.75 6.57
C PHE A 158 -2.58 -0.57 7.89
N ASP A 159 -1.78 -1.54 8.33
CA ASP A 159 -0.90 -1.44 9.52
C ASP A 159 0.62 -1.36 9.22
N PRO A 160 1.14 -0.51 8.29
CA PRO A 160 2.57 -0.46 8.02
C PRO A 160 3.44 -0.10 9.22
N VAL A 161 4.61 -0.75 9.30
CA VAL A 161 5.55 -0.68 10.43
C VAL A 161 6.93 -0.24 9.93
N VAL A 162 7.47 0.85 10.49
CA VAL A 162 8.84 1.29 10.16
C VAL A 162 9.86 0.40 10.87
N VAL A 163 10.49 -0.51 10.11
CA VAL A 163 11.44 -1.52 10.64
C VAL A 163 12.87 -1.00 10.77
N HIS A 164 13.32 -0.12 9.87
CA HIS A 164 14.67 0.45 9.92
C HIS A 164 14.70 1.89 9.41
N ILE A 165 15.59 2.71 9.99
CA ILE A 165 15.90 4.07 9.54
C ILE A 165 17.41 4.26 9.59
N HIS A 166 18.00 4.72 8.49
CA HIS A 166 19.42 5.07 8.39
C HIS A 166 19.61 6.55 8.04
N GLU A 167 20.43 7.28 8.81
CA GLU A 167 20.80 8.66 8.51
C GLU A 167 21.81 8.74 7.33
N ARG A 168 21.49 9.46 6.26
CA ARG A 168 22.37 9.69 5.09
C ARG A 168 23.57 10.59 5.44
N GLY A 169 23.45 11.39 6.51
CA GLY A 169 24.57 12.13 7.10
C GLY A 169 25.28 13.09 6.14
N SER A 170 26.45 12.72 5.63
CA SER A 170 27.19 13.56 4.66
C SER A 170 26.73 13.40 3.20
N THR A 171 25.90 12.40 2.89
CA THR A 171 25.29 12.21 1.56
C THR A 171 23.86 12.74 1.48
N SER A 172 23.34 13.36 2.55
CA SER A 172 22.04 14.02 2.59
C SER A 172 21.85 15.02 1.43
N SER A 173 20.74 14.90 0.74
CA SER A 173 20.40 15.61 -0.50
C SER A 173 18.90 15.48 -0.78
N LEU A 174 18.27 16.56 -1.28
CA LEU A 174 16.87 16.54 -1.68
C LEU A 174 16.59 15.43 -2.70
N TRP A 175 17.45 15.31 -3.70
CA TRP A 175 17.51 14.13 -4.57
C TRP A 175 18.22 13.00 -3.83
N GLY A 176 17.45 11.99 -3.43
CA GLY A 176 17.92 10.68 -3.05
C GLY A 176 17.18 9.64 -3.86
N ASP A 177 17.91 8.60 -4.25
CA ASP A 177 17.46 7.57 -5.18
C ASP A 177 17.86 6.21 -4.63
N VAL A 178 16.97 5.22 -4.73
CA VAL A 178 17.17 3.87 -4.20
C VAL A 178 16.76 2.81 -5.22
N LYS A 179 17.59 1.78 -5.39
CA LYS A 179 17.29 0.62 -6.25
C LYS A 179 17.78 -0.66 -5.58
N VAL A 180 17.10 -1.77 -5.84
CA VAL A 180 17.38 -3.09 -5.24
C VAL A 180 17.89 -4.06 -6.30
N ILE A 181 18.91 -4.85 -5.94
CA ILE A 181 19.40 -5.99 -6.75
C ILE A 181 19.63 -7.17 -5.80
N GLY A 182 18.78 -8.20 -5.91
CA GLY A 182 18.76 -9.30 -4.95
C GLY A 182 18.38 -8.81 -3.55
N GLU A 183 19.11 -9.26 -2.53
CA GLU A 183 18.90 -8.87 -1.13
C GLU A 183 19.56 -7.53 -0.76
N TYR A 184 20.11 -6.78 -1.74
CA TYR A 184 20.86 -5.55 -1.49
C TYR A 184 20.15 -4.30 -2.03
N ALA A 185 20.02 -3.30 -1.17
CA ALA A 185 19.55 -1.96 -1.54
C ALA A 185 20.74 -1.00 -1.68
N TYR A 186 20.73 -0.23 -2.77
CA TYR A 186 21.74 0.76 -3.12
C TYR A 186 21.09 2.13 -3.06
N VAL A 187 21.66 3.07 -2.29
CA VAL A 187 21.11 4.42 -2.09
C VAL A 187 22.15 5.47 -2.44
N ASP A 188 21.81 6.42 -3.31
CA ASP A 188 22.71 7.48 -3.74
C ASP A 188 21.95 8.82 -3.88
N GLY A 189 22.52 9.78 -4.58
CA GLY A 189 21.89 11.04 -4.97
C GLY A 189 22.93 12.14 -5.10
N GLU A 190 22.49 13.40 -5.09
CA GLU A 190 23.42 14.51 -5.29
C GLU A 190 24.36 14.79 -4.11
N GLY A 191 24.15 14.20 -2.93
CA GLY A 191 25.16 14.23 -1.86
C GLY A 191 26.40 13.42 -2.23
N GLY A 192 26.19 12.31 -2.94
CA GLY A 192 27.18 11.57 -3.72
C GLY A 192 27.90 10.45 -2.98
N GLY A 193 27.71 9.24 -3.48
CA GLY A 193 28.35 8.01 -3.01
C GLY A 193 27.26 6.99 -2.72
N ILE A 194 27.41 5.77 -3.24
CA ILE A 194 26.41 4.72 -3.11
C ILE A 194 26.55 4.11 -1.72
N LEU A 195 25.57 4.33 -0.85
CA LEU A 195 25.39 3.58 0.38
C LEU A 195 24.85 2.19 0.03
N VAL A 196 25.44 1.14 0.58
CA VAL A 196 25.04 -0.26 0.34
C VAL A 196 24.44 -0.85 1.61
N PHE A 197 23.29 -1.50 1.48
CA PHE A 197 22.54 -2.12 2.57
C PHE A 197 22.19 -3.56 2.23
N ASP A 198 22.46 -4.48 3.17
CA ASP A 198 22.04 -5.88 3.12
C ASP A 198 20.69 -6.02 3.87
N MET A 199 19.70 -6.64 3.21
CA MET A 199 18.34 -6.85 3.69
C MET A 199 18.02 -8.34 3.97
N SER A 200 19.01 -9.24 3.93
CA SER A 200 18.81 -10.68 4.16
C SER A 200 18.25 -11.02 5.55
N GLU A 201 18.44 -10.14 6.55
CA GLU A 201 17.87 -10.27 7.89
C GLU A 201 16.67 -9.32 8.15
N ILE A 202 16.10 -8.68 7.12
CA ILE A 202 15.05 -7.63 7.29
C ILE A 202 13.81 -8.16 8.01
N ASP A 203 13.48 -9.44 7.82
CA ASP A 203 12.34 -10.07 8.48
C ASP A 203 12.46 -10.12 10.01
N SER A 204 13.69 -10.02 10.53
CA SER A 204 13.98 -9.88 11.97
C SER A 204 14.00 -8.43 12.47
N GLY A 205 13.68 -7.47 11.60
CA GLY A 205 13.83 -6.02 11.83
C GLY A 205 15.26 -5.50 11.62
N THR A 206 16.11 -6.23 10.89
CA THR A 206 17.54 -5.91 10.75
C THR A 206 17.91 -5.60 9.30
N VAL A 207 18.35 -4.36 9.04
CA VAL A 207 19.01 -3.94 7.80
C VAL A 207 20.46 -3.58 8.14
N ILE A 208 21.43 -4.15 7.42
CA ILE A 208 22.86 -4.01 7.71
C ILE A 208 23.47 -3.01 6.73
N TYR A 209 24.10 -1.95 7.24
CA TYR A 209 24.84 -1.00 6.42
C TYR A 209 26.28 -1.50 6.18
N GLU A 210 26.55 -1.94 4.96
CA GLU A 210 27.84 -2.52 4.56
C GLU A 210 28.90 -1.45 4.26
N GLY A 211 28.49 -0.28 3.77
CA GLY A 211 29.40 0.85 3.57
C GLY A 211 29.02 1.77 2.42
N MET A 212 29.98 2.59 1.99
CA MET A 212 29.81 3.53 0.89
C MET A 212 30.80 3.23 -0.26
N ALA A 213 30.26 2.88 -1.42
CA ALA A 213 30.98 2.60 -2.65
C ALA A 213 31.01 3.82 -3.60
N ALA A 214 31.83 3.71 -4.65
CA ALA A 214 31.85 4.58 -5.85
C ALA A 214 31.59 6.08 -5.61
N GLY A 215 32.48 6.77 -4.89
CA GLY A 215 32.30 8.18 -4.51
C GLY A 215 32.18 9.21 -5.66
N GLY A 216 31.80 10.43 -5.30
CA GLY A 216 31.44 11.52 -6.22
C GLY A 216 29.93 11.58 -6.44
N LYS A 217 29.42 12.65 -7.06
CA LYS A 217 27.97 12.86 -7.28
C LYS A 217 27.42 11.98 -8.41
N ALA A 218 26.16 11.59 -8.30
CA ALA A 218 25.27 11.22 -9.41
C ALA A 218 24.08 12.19 -9.40
N HIS A 219 23.24 12.12 -10.43
CA HIS A 219 21.92 12.74 -10.36
C HIS A 219 20.90 11.75 -9.79
N ASN A 220 20.83 10.55 -10.38
CA ASN A 220 19.97 9.42 -10.00
C ASN A 220 20.76 8.09 -10.19
N ILE A 221 20.22 6.96 -9.72
CA ILE A 221 20.71 5.58 -9.95
C ILE A 221 19.65 4.68 -10.58
N VAL A 222 20.11 3.79 -11.46
CA VAL A 222 19.31 2.84 -12.24
C VAL A 222 19.89 1.44 -12.03
N ALA A 223 19.03 0.41 -12.01
CA ALA A 223 19.44 -0.98 -11.92
C ALA A 223 18.98 -1.78 -13.15
N CYS A 224 19.78 -2.79 -13.51
CA CYS A 224 19.37 -3.91 -14.37
C CYS A 224 19.74 -5.20 -13.61
N PRO A 225 18.85 -5.69 -12.73
CA PRO A 225 19.14 -6.82 -11.85
C PRO A 225 19.50 -8.11 -12.61
N GLU A 226 18.90 -8.32 -13.78
CA GLU A 226 19.08 -9.50 -14.64
C GLU A 226 20.50 -9.60 -15.20
N ALA A 227 21.16 -8.45 -15.39
CA ALA A 227 22.57 -8.37 -15.77
C ALA A 227 23.52 -8.25 -14.57
N GLY A 228 22.99 -8.02 -13.36
CA GLY A 228 23.78 -7.66 -12.17
C GLY A 228 24.49 -6.31 -12.33
N LEU A 229 23.79 -5.31 -12.91
CA LEU A 229 24.35 -3.99 -13.18
C LEU A 229 23.66 -2.91 -12.35
N LEU A 230 24.48 -2.08 -11.71
CA LEU A 230 24.08 -0.82 -11.08
C LEU A 230 24.66 0.35 -11.89
N ILE A 231 23.86 1.37 -12.16
CA ILE A 231 24.20 2.46 -13.08
C ILE A 231 23.97 3.81 -12.39
N ARG A 232 24.99 4.68 -12.40
CA ARG A 232 24.87 6.06 -11.91
C ARG A 232 24.70 7.01 -13.09
N VAL A 233 23.58 7.73 -13.16
CA VAL A 233 23.26 8.67 -14.26
C VAL A 233 23.56 10.14 -13.88
N GLY A 234 23.14 11.09 -14.73
CA GLY A 234 23.49 12.51 -14.70
C GLY A 234 24.48 12.91 -15.79
N GLN A 235 25.50 13.68 -15.42
CA GLN A 235 26.51 14.22 -16.37
C GLN A 235 27.34 13.15 -17.10
N THR A 236 27.41 11.93 -16.56
CA THR A 236 28.03 10.75 -17.17
C THR A 236 27.31 9.51 -16.67
N VAL A 237 26.85 8.65 -17.58
CA VAL A 237 26.32 7.32 -17.24
C VAL A 237 27.51 6.44 -16.86
N ARG A 238 27.51 5.85 -15.67
CA ARG A 238 28.61 5.03 -15.13
C ARG A 238 28.08 3.68 -14.71
N PHE A 239 28.65 2.61 -15.26
CA PHE A 239 28.22 1.23 -15.03
C PHE A 239 29.10 0.55 -13.99
N TYR A 240 28.45 -0.18 -13.08
CA TYR A 240 29.08 -0.98 -12.05
C TYR A 240 28.53 -2.40 -12.08
N ASP A 241 29.41 -3.38 -11.96
CA ASP A 241 29.07 -4.80 -11.73
C ASP A 241 28.84 -5.01 -10.25
N VAL A 242 27.75 -5.69 -9.90
CA VAL A 242 27.41 -6.09 -8.52
C VAL A 242 27.19 -7.60 -8.38
N LEU A 243 27.46 -8.37 -9.44
CA LEU A 243 27.13 -9.81 -9.49
C LEU A 243 28.15 -10.69 -8.75
N GLU A 244 29.45 -10.32 -8.78
CA GLU A 244 30.49 -11.06 -8.04
C GLU A 244 30.58 -10.64 -6.57
N ASP A 245 30.37 -9.36 -6.28
CA ASP A 245 30.39 -8.78 -4.93
C ASP A 245 29.43 -7.57 -4.89
N PRO A 246 28.36 -7.60 -4.08
CA PRO A 246 27.39 -6.50 -4.00
C PRO A 246 27.90 -5.30 -3.19
N VAL A 247 29.00 -5.43 -2.44
CA VAL A 247 29.57 -4.37 -1.59
C VAL A 247 30.76 -3.71 -2.28
N GLU A 248 31.71 -4.49 -2.79
CA GLU A 248 32.92 -4.01 -3.49
C GLU A 248 32.69 -3.93 -5.03
N ILE A 249 31.71 -3.12 -5.43
CA ILE A 249 31.20 -3.01 -6.81
C ILE A 249 32.29 -2.64 -7.85
N GLU A 250 32.36 -3.36 -8.98
CA GLU A 250 33.39 -3.15 -10.01
C GLU A 250 32.97 -2.09 -11.05
N PHE A 251 33.77 -1.05 -11.26
CA PHE A 251 33.48 -0.05 -12.30
C PHE A 251 33.83 -0.55 -13.72
N LEU A 252 32.79 -0.79 -14.53
CA LEU A 252 32.92 -1.31 -15.90
C LEU A 252 33.24 -0.22 -16.95
N GLY A 253 32.79 1.02 -16.72
CA GLY A 253 33.07 2.16 -17.61
C GLY A 253 31.94 3.19 -17.65
N SER A 254 32.04 4.16 -18.57
CA SER A 254 31.09 5.27 -18.63
C SER A 254 30.85 5.86 -20.01
N ARG A 255 29.58 6.18 -20.31
CA ARG A 255 29.14 6.97 -21.47
C ARG A 255 29.03 8.46 -21.08
N THR A 256 29.46 9.36 -21.97
CA THR A 256 29.65 10.79 -21.65
C THR A 256 29.26 11.76 -22.78
N ASP A 257 28.44 11.33 -23.74
CA ASP A 257 28.05 12.12 -24.90
C ASP A 257 26.91 13.12 -24.60
N ARG A 258 25.94 12.72 -23.78
CA ARG A 258 24.78 13.53 -23.35
C ARG A 258 24.60 13.43 -21.83
N PHE A 259 23.85 14.36 -21.23
CA PHE A 259 23.40 14.25 -19.84
C PHE A 259 22.16 13.37 -19.84
N VAL A 260 22.15 12.32 -19.03
CA VAL A 260 21.00 11.41 -18.85
C VAL A 260 20.39 11.73 -17.50
N HIS A 261 19.12 12.10 -17.46
CA HIS A 261 18.40 12.39 -16.23
C HIS A 261 18.08 11.10 -15.48
N ASP A 262 17.28 10.25 -16.11
CA ASP A 262 16.93 8.90 -15.69
C ASP A 262 17.07 7.94 -16.89
N ALA A 263 17.10 6.63 -16.65
CA ALA A 263 17.11 5.62 -17.70
C ALA A 263 16.40 4.35 -17.26
N ARG A 264 15.79 3.65 -18.21
CA ARG A 264 15.33 2.28 -18.04
C ARG A 264 16.27 1.37 -18.83
N ILE A 265 16.93 0.44 -18.14
CA ILE A 265 17.94 -0.46 -18.72
C ILE A 265 17.54 -1.89 -18.40
N ILE A 266 17.40 -2.72 -19.45
CA ILE A 266 16.91 -4.09 -19.37
C ILE A 266 17.80 -5.04 -20.17
N VAL A 267 17.78 -6.33 -19.83
CA VAL A 267 18.20 -7.38 -20.78
C VAL A 267 16.99 -7.66 -21.69
N TYR A 268 17.10 -7.32 -22.97
CA TYR A 268 15.99 -7.49 -23.91
C TYR A 268 15.65 -8.98 -24.07
N PRO A 269 14.40 -9.40 -23.88
CA PRO A 269 14.05 -10.81 -23.70
C PRO A 269 14.12 -11.59 -25.01
N GLN A 270 14.19 -12.92 -24.90
CA GLN A 270 14.42 -13.82 -26.05
C GLN A 270 13.22 -13.99 -26.98
N ASP A 271 12.05 -13.52 -26.56
CA ASP A 271 10.77 -13.49 -27.25
C ASP A 271 10.30 -12.07 -27.63
N GLY A 272 11.00 -11.02 -27.16
CA GLY A 272 10.67 -9.60 -27.40
C GLY A 272 10.47 -9.23 -28.88
N PRO A 273 9.64 -8.23 -29.18
CA PRO A 273 9.11 -7.99 -30.53
C PRO A 273 10.19 -7.73 -31.59
N ASP A 274 11.29 -7.08 -31.23
CA ASP A 274 12.46 -6.90 -32.09
C ASP A 274 13.36 -8.17 -32.06
N PRO A 275 13.54 -8.88 -33.19
CA PRO A 275 14.37 -10.08 -33.23
C PRO A 275 15.88 -9.82 -33.26
N ASP A 276 16.33 -8.62 -33.65
CA ASP A 276 17.75 -8.35 -33.91
C ASP A 276 18.52 -7.98 -32.61
N HIS A 277 17.82 -7.55 -31.56
CA HIS A 277 18.39 -7.13 -30.25
C HIS A 277 18.21 -8.12 -29.08
N ARG A 278 17.71 -9.33 -29.34
CA ARG A 278 17.38 -10.33 -28.29
C ARG A 278 18.58 -10.78 -27.46
N GLY A 279 18.55 -10.51 -26.17
CA GLY A 279 19.62 -10.79 -25.20
C GLY A 279 20.70 -9.72 -25.10
N GLU A 280 20.53 -8.59 -25.80
CA GLU A 280 21.34 -7.39 -25.57
C GLU A 280 20.84 -6.61 -24.35
N ILE A 281 21.73 -5.85 -23.73
CA ILE A 281 21.39 -4.90 -22.67
C ILE A 281 20.98 -3.60 -23.36
N ILE A 282 19.69 -3.30 -23.37
CA ILE A 282 19.10 -2.12 -24.02
C ILE A 282 18.82 -1.06 -22.96
N GLY A 283 19.18 0.18 -23.24
CA GLY A 283 18.86 1.34 -22.41
C GLY A 283 18.03 2.38 -23.16
N PHE A 284 16.91 2.73 -22.56
CA PHE A 284 16.08 3.88 -22.89
C PHE A 284 16.54 5.05 -22.00
N LEU A 285 17.28 6.00 -22.58
CA LEU A 285 17.97 7.06 -21.83
C LEU A 285 17.22 8.40 -22.00
N ASN A 286 16.65 8.93 -20.93
CA ASN A 286 15.96 10.24 -20.92
C ASN A 286 17.02 11.34 -20.82
N ASP A 287 17.29 12.03 -21.93
CA ASP A 287 18.58 12.69 -22.11
C ASP A 287 18.57 13.99 -22.93
N GLY A 288 19.53 14.86 -22.62
CA GLY A 288 19.70 16.15 -23.29
C GLY A 288 21.13 16.70 -23.22
N PHE A 289 21.37 17.79 -23.95
CA PHE A 289 22.55 18.62 -23.74
C PHE A 289 22.29 19.64 -22.63
N ASN A 290 23.36 20.27 -22.11
CA ASN A 290 23.29 21.33 -21.11
C ASN A 290 22.42 20.96 -19.89
N GLN A 291 22.79 19.88 -19.19
CA GLN A 291 22.08 19.31 -18.03
C GLN A 291 20.67 18.73 -18.34
N GLY A 292 20.31 18.56 -19.62
CA GLY A 292 19.03 17.99 -20.07
C GLY A 292 18.18 19.00 -20.86
N TYR A 293 18.27 20.29 -20.54
CA TYR A 293 17.42 21.38 -21.05
C TYR A 293 17.58 21.78 -22.54
N VAL A 294 18.45 21.12 -23.30
CA VAL A 294 18.70 21.47 -24.71
C VAL A 294 18.67 20.21 -25.55
N ASP A 295 17.79 20.18 -26.56
CA ASP A 295 17.51 18.97 -27.35
C ASP A 295 17.06 17.79 -26.44
N PRO A 296 16.09 17.99 -25.53
CA PRO A 296 15.57 16.89 -24.68
C PRO A 296 14.88 15.82 -25.54
N GLY A 297 14.80 14.62 -25.01
CA GLY A 297 14.14 13.48 -25.64
C GLY A 297 14.74 12.17 -25.16
N LEU A 298 14.51 11.10 -25.90
CA LEU A 298 14.94 9.75 -25.55
C LEU A 298 15.99 9.23 -26.53
N SER A 299 17.10 8.67 -26.03
CA SER A 299 18.04 7.87 -26.82
C SER A 299 17.88 6.38 -26.53
N ILE A 300 17.71 5.56 -27.57
CA ILE A 300 17.73 4.09 -27.45
C ILE A 300 19.14 3.60 -27.74
N VAL A 301 19.73 2.82 -26.83
CA VAL A 301 21.13 2.40 -26.88
C VAL A 301 21.26 0.91 -26.57
N SER A 302 21.92 0.15 -27.46
CA SER A 302 22.41 -1.18 -27.12
C SER A 302 23.80 -1.08 -26.48
N PHE A 303 23.98 -1.72 -25.33
CA PHE A 303 25.28 -1.90 -24.67
C PHE A 303 25.92 -3.26 -24.99
N GLY A 304 25.37 -3.99 -25.96
CA GLY A 304 25.75 -5.36 -26.30
C GLY A 304 25.25 -6.37 -25.27
N THR A 305 25.66 -7.64 -25.40
CA THR A 305 25.31 -8.68 -24.42
C THR A 305 26.20 -8.59 -23.17
N ARG A 306 25.79 -9.20 -22.06
CA ARG A 306 26.61 -9.29 -20.83
C ARG A 306 28.03 -9.86 -21.05
N ALA A 307 28.21 -10.72 -22.06
CA ALA A 307 29.50 -11.32 -22.39
C ALA A 307 30.40 -10.46 -23.31
N ASP A 308 29.84 -9.44 -23.97
CA ASP A 308 30.54 -8.49 -24.84
C ASP A 308 30.07 -7.06 -24.54
N PHE A 309 30.03 -6.73 -23.24
CA PHE A 309 29.46 -5.50 -22.73
C PHE A 309 30.33 -4.29 -23.09
N ASN A 310 29.71 -3.28 -23.70
CA ASN A 310 30.37 -2.04 -24.11
C ASN A 310 29.72 -0.83 -23.42
N PRO A 311 30.33 -0.23 -22.39
CA PRO A 311 29.77 0.91 -21.65
C PRO A 311 29.72 2.23 -22.44
N GLN A 312 30.19 2.28 -23.70
CA GLN A 312 29.84 3.39 -24.61
C GLN A 312 28.47 3.18 -25.28
N GLY A 313 28.11 1.93 -25.56
CA GLY A 313 26.94 1.54 -26.35
C GLY A 313 26.97 1.97 -27.82
N GLU A 314 26.04 1.42 -28.59
CA GLU A 314 25.66 1.85 -29.94
C GLU A 314 24.25 2.46 -29.86
N THR A 315 24.08 3.68 -30.37
CA THR A 315 22.76 4.32 -30.41
C THR A 315 21.99 3.83 -31.62
N LEU A 316 20.85 3.21 -31.36
CA LEU A 316 19.92 2.67 -32.36
C LEU A 316 19.03 3.80 -32.87
N GLY A 317 18.24 4.38 -31.95
CA GLY A 317 17.27 5.43 -32.22
C GLY A 317 17.42 6.67 -31.34
N ARG A 318 16.85 7.79 -31.78
CA ARG A 318 16.57 8.97 -30.96
C ARG A 318 15.18 9.50 -31.27
N ILE A 319 14.37 9.68 -30.24
CA ILE A 319 13.01 10.20 -30.29
C ILE A 319 12.98 11.56 -29.60
N THR A 320 12.28 12.52 -30.20
CA THR A 320 12.08 13.88 -29.66
C THR A 320 10.66 14.33 -30.00
N TRP A 321 10.02 15.05 -29.09
CA TRP A 321 8.67 15.59 -29.24
C TRP A 321 8.66 17.12 -29.37
N ASP A 322 7.58 17.64 -29.96
CA ASP A 322 7.33 19.09 -29.99
C ASP A 322 7.07 19.62 -28.57
N GLU A 323 7.44 20.88 -28.32
CA GLU A 323 7.40 21.55 -27.00
C GLU A 323 8.19 20.85 -25.86
N GLY A 324 9.05 19.87 -26.16
CA GLY A 324 9.90 19.22 -25.16
C GLY A 324 10.81 20.21 -24.41
N GLY A 325 10.78 20.15 -23.08
CA GLY A 325 11.57 20.97 -22.15
C GLY A 325 12.62 20.17 -21.39
N TYR A 326 12.22 19.02 -20.84
CA TYR A 326 13.07 18.13 -20.06
C TYR A 326 12.50 16.70 -19.99
N SER A 327 12.96 15.83 -20.88
CA SER A 327 12.68 14.39 -20.83
C SER A 327 13.20 13.83 -19.50
N HIS A 328 12.28 13.28 -18.71
CA HIS A 328 12.51 13.03 -17.29
C HIS A 328 12.64 11.53 -17.00
N GLN A 329 11.56 10.76 -17.17
CA GLN A 329 11.54 9.31 -16.98
C GLN A 329 10.74 8.60 -18.10
N SER A 330 11.00 7.31 -18.27
CA SER A 330 10.27 6.43 -19.19
C SER A 330 10.21 4.98 -18.70
N TRP A 331 9.13 4.27 -19.02
CA TRP A 331 8.95 2.84 -18.72
C TRP A 331 8.23 2.11 -19.86
N GLU A 332 8.53 0.82 -20.05
CA GLU A 332 7.98 -0.03 -21.11
C GLU A 332 6.64 -0.69 -20.76
N SER A 333 5.83 -0.99 -21.78
CA SER A 333 4.79 -2.03 -21.71
C SER A 333 5.42 -3.42 -21.57
N GLU A 334 4.73 -4.36 -20.93
CA GLU A 334 5.25 -5.72 -20.70
C GLU A 334 5.52 -6.48 -22.00
N ASP A 335 4.76 -6.19 -23.07
CA ASP A 335 4.95 -6.77 -24.40
C ASP A 335 6.11 -6.13 -25.21
N LEU A 336 6.78 -5.12 -24.65
CA LEU A 336 7.87 -4.34 -25.22
C LEU A 336 7.56 -3.70 -26.59
N ARG A 337 6.29 -3.43 -26.89
CA ARG A 337 5.90 -2.65 -28.09
C ARG A 337 5.85 -1.16 -27.83
N TRP A 338 5.56 -0.75 -26.59
CA TRP A 338 5.37 0.65 -26.23
C TRP A 338 6.30 1.05 -25.10
N LEU A 339 6.76 2.29 -25.16
CA LEU A 339 7.46 2.96 -24.09
C LEU A 339 6.74 4.27 -23.82
N TYR A 340 6.37 4.50 -22.58
CA TYR A 340 5.75 5.74 -22.14
C TYR A 340 6.81 6.61 -21.50
N SER A 341 6.84 7.89 -21.88
CA SER A 341 7.78 8.90 -21.37
C SER A 341 7.02 10.12 -20.88
N ASN A 342 7.66 10.95 -20.06
CA ASN A 342 7.12 12.24 -19.64
C ASN A 342 8.16 13.39 -19.73
N ASP A 343 7.64 14.62 -19.66
CA ASP A 343 8.42 15.85 -19.63
C ASP A 343 8.11 16.65 -18.36
N GLU A 344 9.12 16.94 -17.55
CA GLU A 344 8.90 17.59 -16.24
C GLU A 344 8.76 19.11 -16.34
N THR A 345 9.42 19.77 -17.30
CA THR A 345 9.57 21.24 -17.24
C THR A 345 8.78 22.01 -18.30
N SER A 346 8.21 21.33 -19.29
CA SER A 346 7.39 21.97 -20.31
C SER A 346 5.94 22.20 -19.85
N PRO A 347 5.49 23.46 -19.66
CA PRO A 347 4.10 23.73 -19.25
C PRO A 347 3.08 23.41 -20.35
N ALA A 348 3.53 23.07 -21.56
CA ALA A 348 2.68 22.62 -22.66
C ALA A 348 2.45 21.09 -22.64
N LEU A 349 3.21 20.37 -21.80
CA LEU A 349 3.17 18.91 -21.65
C LEU A 349 2.88 18.51 -20.19
N ASN A 350 2.32 19.43 -19.39
CA ASN A 350 1.83 19.13 -18.03
C ASN A 350 0.75 18.03 -18.09
N SER A 351 0.78 17.10 -17.14
CA SER A 351 0.00 15.85 -17.11
C SER A 351 -0.19 15.21 -18.50
N THR A 352 0.92 15.08 -19.26
CA THR A 352 0.98 14.59 -20.64
C THR A 352 2.12 13.58 -20.83
N TRP A 353 1.77 12.40 -21.35
CA TRP A 353 2.70 11.30 -21.63
C TRP A 353 2.92 11.11 -23.13
N GLN A 354 4.14 10.75 -23.49
CA GLN A 354 4.58 10.49 -24.86
C GLN A 354 4.55 8.98 -25.10
N CYS A 355 3.66 8.52 -25.99
CA CYS A 355 3.54 7.10 -26.35
C CYS A 355 4.51 6.81 -27.50
N ILE A 356 5.51 5.97 -27.28
CA ILE A 356 6.58 5.69 -28.26
C ILE A 356 6.50 4.21 -28.66
N ASP A 357 6.30 3.94 -29.95
CA ASP A 357 6.39 2.58 -30.49
C ASP A 357 7.88 2.19 -30.53
N ILE A 358 8.20 1.11 -29.81
CA ILE A 358 9.53 0.50 -29.68
C ILE A 358 9.54 -0.96 -30.19
N SER A 359 8.55 -1.36 -30.99
CA SER A 359 8.43 -2.72 -31.53
C SER A 359 9.54 -3.08 -32.55
N ASP A 360 10.28 -2.08 -33.02
CA ASP A 360 11.50 -2.11 -33.81
C ASP A 360 12.41 -1.01 -33.22
N LEU A 361 13.51 -1.39 -32.54
CA LEU A 361 14.36 -0.47 -31.77
C LEU A 361 15.23 0.43 -32.67
N ASP A 362 15.56 -0.05 -33.88
CA ASP A 362 16.27 0.69 -34.92
C ASP A 362 15.37 1.75 -35.60
N ASN A 363 14.05 1.57 -35.57
CA ASN A 363 13.06 2.45 -36.21
C ASN A 363 11.91 2.88 -35.27
N ALA A 364 12.19 2.97 -33.96
CA ALA A 364 11.23 3.45 -32.96
C ALA A 364 10.75 4.88 -33.26
N PHE A 365 9.47 5.17 -32.99
CA PHE A 365 8.86 6.45 -33.35
C PHE A 365 7.84 6.93 -32.30
N LEU A 366 7.69 8.27 -32.22
CA LEU A 366 6.66 8.90 -31.40
C LEU A 366 5.28 8.70 -32.05
N GLY A 367 4.37 8.07 -31.30
CA GLY A 367 2.95 7.98 -31.59
C GLY A 367 2.22 9.24 -31.11
N GLU A 368 1.15 9.06 -30.33
CA GLU A 368 0.40 10.18 -29.75
C GLU A 368 1.06 10.76 -28.48
N GLN A 369 0.77 12.03 -28.21
CA GLN A 369 1.04 12.67 -26.92
C GLN A 369 -0.30 12.90 -26.23
N GLN A 370 -0.50 12.25 -25.08
CA GLN A 370 -1.81 12.15 -24.46
C GLN A 370 -1.81 12.76 -23.07
N ALA A 371 -2.81 13.59 -22.80
CA ALA A 371 -2.97 14.29 -21.55
C ALA A 371 -4.28 13.91 -20.89
N ASN A 372 -4.26 13.70 -19.57
CA ASN A 372 -5.50 13.51 -18.78
C ASN A 372 -6.32 14.81 -18.64
N GLY A 373 -5.76 15.95 -19.09
CA GLY A 373 -6.41 17.26 -19.05
C GLY A 373 -6.14 18.07 -17.77
N GLN A 374 -5.39 17.53 -16.82
CA GLN A 374 -4.97 18.23 -15.61
C GLN A 374 -3.83 19.23 -15.88
N ALA A 375 -3.57 20.09 -14.90
CA ALA A 375 -2.59 21.18 -15.02
C ALA A 375 -1.29 20.95 -14.23
N ALA A 376 -1.19 19.84 -13.50
CA ALA A 376 -0.03 19.51 -12.68
C ALA A 376 1.20 19.11 -13.51
N THR A 377 2.37 19.08 -12.87
CA THR A 377 3.63 18.71 -13.52
C THR A 377 3.84 17.20 -13.40
N ASN A 378 4.22 16.52 -14.50
CA ASN A 378 4.58 15.09 -14.48
C ASN A 378 5.88 14.86 -13.70
N HIS A 379 6.06 13.66 -13.13
CA HIS A 379 7.36 13.26 -12.58
C HIS A 379 7.77 11.82 -12.92
N ASN A 380 7.38 10.84 -12.12
CA ASN A 380 7.74 9.43 -12.35
C ASN A 380 6.53 8.66 -12.88
N LEU A 381 6.76 7.69 -13.76
CA LEU A 381 5.76 6.75 -14.25
C LEU A 381 6.31 5.33 -14.29
N PHE A 382 5.44 4.35 -14.06
CA PHE A 382 5.73 2.93 -14.20
C PHE A 382 4.54 2.23 -14.85
N VAL A 383 4.79 1.12 -15.53
CA VAL A 383 3.74 0.28 -16.12
C VAL A 383 3.78 -1.09 -15.46
N ARG A 384 2.60 -1.63 -15.13
CA ARG A 384 2.37 -3.00 -14.65
C ARG A 384 1.09 -3.51 -15.29
N GLY A 385 1.14 -4.67 -15.93
CA GLY A 385 0.06 -5.16 -16.80
C GLY A 385 -0.27 -4.12 -17.88
N ASP A 386 -1.56 -3.88 -18.09
CA ASP A 386 -2.10 -2.87 -19.01
C ASP A 386 -2.24 -1.46 -18.38
N LEU A 387 -1.70 -1.23 -17.17
CA LEU A 387 -1.87 0.04 -16.43
C LEU A 387 -0.58 0.86 -16.32
N LEU A 388 -0.68 2.16 -16.61
CA LEU A 388 0.33 3.18 -16.35
C LEU A 388 0.01 3.92 -15.05
N PHE A 389 0.91 3.82 -14.07
CA PHE A 389 0.86 4.54 -12.80
C PHE A 389 1.81 5.72 -12.87
N ALA A 390 1.33 6.94 -12.61
CA ALA A 390 2.12 8.17 -12.68
C ALA A 390 2.02 9.02 -11.41
N ALA A 391 3.17 9.44 -10.90
CA ALA A 391 3.29 10.49 -9.89
C ALA A 391 3.37 11.87 -10.57
N ASN A 392 2.34 12.69 -10.36
CA ASN A 392 2.18 14.00 -11.00
C ASN A 392 2.27 15.15 -9.96
N TYR A 393 3.19 15.05 -8.99
CA TYR A 393 3.39 16.06 -7.96
C TYR A 393 2.08 16.45 -7.27
N LYS A 394 1.56 17.62 -7.64
CA LYS A 394 0.39 18.28 -7.09
C LYS A 394 -0.96 17.65 -7.45
N ASP A 395 -0.93 16.64 -8.32
CA ASP A 395 -2.06 15.81 -8.74
C ASP A 395 -2.09 14.46 -8.02
N GLY A 396 -1.09 14.18 -7.17
CA GLY A 396 -0.91 12.88 -6.55
C GLY A 396 -0.54 11.76 -7.54
N VAL A 397 -1.21 10.63 -7.40
CA VAL A 397 -1.08 9.43 -8.25
C VAL A 397 -2.20 9.43 -9.29
N ARG A 398 -1.86 9.19 -10.55
CA ARG A 398 -2.78 8.97 -11.67
C ARG A 398 -2.60 7.55 -12.21
N VAL A 399 -3.69 6.86 -12.51
CA VAL A 399 -3.69 5.49 -13.04
C VAL A 399 -4.47 5.47 -14.35
N LEU A 400 -3.81 5.04 -15.42
CA LEU A 400 -4.36 5.05 -16.77
C LEU A 400 -4.29 3.67 -17.41
N GLU A 401 -5.36 3.21 -18.05
CA GLU A 401 -5.32 2.10 -19.00
C GLU A 401 -4.45 2.49 -20.21
N ALA A 402 -3.60 1.57 -20.65
CA ALA A 402 -2.55 1.82 -21.62
C ALA A 402 -2.61 0.85 -22.81
N ASP A 403 -3.44 1.16 -23.80
CA ASP A 403 -3.67 0.33 -25.00
C ASP A 403 -2.49 0.34 -26.02
N GLY A 404 -1.41 1.03 -25.67
CA GLY A 404 -0.26 1.33 -26.52
C GLY A 404 -0.22 2.79 -26.95
N ASN A 405 -1.16 3.19 -27.79
CA ASN A 405 -1.20 4.54 -28.39
C ASN A 405 -2.36 5.40 -27.86
N GLY A 406 -3.11 4.86 -26.91
CA GLY A 406 -4.24 5.38 -26.16
C GLY A 406 -3.94 5.30 -24.66
N LEU A 407 -4.31 6.33 -23.91
CA LEU A 407 -4.22 6.42 -22.46
C LEU A 407 -5.54 6.97 -21.93
N GLU A 408 -6.23 6.21 -21.08
CA GLU A 408 -7.51 6.59 -20.46
C GLU A 408 -7.38 6.53 -18.93
N GLU A 409 -7.64 7.63 -18.23
CA GLU A 409 -7.53 7.67 -16.75
C GLU A 409 -8.71 6.92 -16.12
N VAL A 410 -8.39 5.90 -15.33
CA VAL A 410 -9.36 4.97 -14.71
C VAL A 410 -9.40 5.06 -13.19
N ALA A 411 -8.33 5.57 -12.55
CA ALA A 411 -8.29 5.81 -11.11
C ALA A 411 -7.28 6.92 -10.77
N PHE A 412 -7.45 7.58 -9.62
CA PHE A 412 -6.49 8.56 -9.11
C PHE A 412 -6.54 8.69 -7.58
N PHE A 413 -5.47 9.27 -7.01
CA PHE A 413 -5.41 9.62 -5.60
C PHE A 413 -4.53 10.86 -5.38
N ASP A 414 -5.14 11.98 -5.00
CA ASP A 414 -4.49 13.28 -4.83
C ASP A 414 -3.81 13.39 -3.45
N THR A 415 -2.47 13.34 -3.44
CA THR A 415 -1.68 13.54 -2.20
C THR A 415 -1.50 15.02 -1.84
N PHE A 416 -1.98 15.96 -2.69
CA PHE A 416 -1.86 17.42 -2.55
C PHE A 416 -3.17 18.18 -2.86
N PRO A 417 -4.28 17.89 -2.17
CA PRO A 417 -5.62 18.43 -2.48
C PRO A 417 -5.77 19.96 -2.35
N GLU A 418 -4.75 20.69 -1.87
CA GLU A 418 -4.79 22.14 -1.83
C GLU A 418 -4.62 22.84 -3.19
N SER A 419 -4.03 22.19 -4.22
CA SER A 419 -3.77 22.83 -5.52
C SER A 419 -3.24 21.86 -6.59
N GLY A 420 -4.04 21.57 -7.63
CA GLY A 420 -3.59 20.93 -8.90
C GLY A 420 -2.97 21.88 -9.94
N ASP A 421 -2.49 23.07 -9.54
CA ASP A 421 -1.74 23.98 -10.44
C ASP A 421 -0.34 23.40 -10.75
N PRO A 422 0.38 23.87 -11.79
CA PRO A 422 1.79 23.52 -11.99
C PRO A 422 2.65 23.72 -10.73
N GLY A 423 3.60 22.82 -10.48
CA GLY A 423 4.49 22.88 -9.31
C GLY A 423 5.13 21.54 -8.97
N TYR A 424 6.01 21.57 -7.96
CA TYR A 424 6.85 20.45 -7.55
C TYR A 424 6.64 20.13 -6.05
N GLN A 425 5.38 20.22 -5.62
CA GLN A 425 4.92 19.80 -4.31
C GLN A 425 4.05 18.55 -4.49
N GLY A 426 3.94 17.69 -3.49
CA GLY A 426 3.14 16.47 -3.59
C GLY A 426 3.96 15.24 -4.00
N CYS A 427 3.32 14.33 -4.76
CA CYS A 427 3.83 13.01 -5.14
C CYS A 427 5.04 13.06 -6.09
N TRP A 428 6.20 12.66 -5.59
CA TRP A 428 7.47 12.49 -6.32
C TRP A 428 7.55 11.13 -7.01
N GLY A 429 7.09 10.05 -6.37
CA GLY A 429 7.26 8.70 -6.91
C GLY A 429 6.06 7.83 -6.62
N VAL A 430 5.83 6.84 -7.48
CA VAL A 430 4.86 5.76 -7.29
C VAL A 430 5.58 4.44 -7.59
N ASP A 431 5.26 3.37 -6.88
CA ASP A 431 5.77 2.01 -7.11
C ASP A 431 4.59 1.03 -7.01
N PRO A 432 4.11 0.48 -8.15
CA PRO A 432 2.97 -0.41 -8.19
C PRO A 432 3.36 -1.90 -8.15
N PHE A 433 4.63 -2.26 -7.87
CA PHE A 433 5.15 -3.61 -8.16
C PHE A 433 5.05 -4.64 -7.03
N LEU A 434 4.44 -4.32 -5.89
CA LEU A 434 4.26 -5.29 -4.81
C LEU A 434 3.27 -6.42 -5.21
N PRO A 435 3.61 -7.70 -4.99
CA PRO A 435 2.75 -8.85 -5.28
C PRO A 435 1.30 -8.72 -4.79
N SER A 436 1.08 -8.18 -3.59
CA SER A 436 -0.25 -7.96 -2.97
C SER A 436 -1.18 -6.99 -3.73
N GLY A 437 -0.67 -6.31 -4.75
CA GLY A 437 -1.35 -5.19 -5.41
C GLY A 437 -1.29 -3.89 -4.60
N THR A 438 -0.49 -3.84 -3.54
CA THR A 438 -0.20 -2.60 -2.80
C THR A 438 0.61 -1.64 -3.67
N ILE A 439 0.16 -0.39 -3.73
CA ILE A 439 0.80 0.71 -4.44
C ILE A 439 1.43 1.63 -3.40
N LEU A 440 2.72 1.89 -3.54
CA LEU A 440 3.44 2.84 -2.69
C LEU A 440 3.58 4.18 -3.41
N ALA A 441 3.42 5.29 -2.71
CA ALA A 441 3.63 6.62 -3.27
C ALA A 441 4.40 7.53 -2.31
N SER A 442 5.44 8.21 -2.81
CA SER A 442 6.31 9.10 -2.02
C SER A 442 5.91 10.54 -2.27
N ASP A 443 5.42 11.21 -1.24
CA ASP A 443 5.11 12.63 -1.26
C ASP A 443 6.25 13.44 -0.60
N MET A 444 6.71 14.48 -1.30
CA MET A 444 7.78 15.36 -0.82
C MET A 444 7.49 16.00 0.54
N GLN A 445 6.25 16.41 0.79
CA GLN A 445 5.86 17.07 2.04
C GLN A 445 5.29 16.07 3.05
N ARG A 446 4.59 15.02 2.59
CA ARG A 446 3.71 14.18 3.41
C ARG A 446 4.21 12.76 3.66
N GLY A 447 5.31 12.34 3.04
CA GLY A 447 5.93 11.04 3.31
C GLY A 447 5.35 9.91 2.46
N LEU A 448 5.39 8.68 2.98
CA LEU A 448 4.96 7.49 2.25
C LEU A 448 3.44 7.32 2.36
N PHE A 449 2.75 7.23 1.24
CA PHE A 449 1.40 6.73 1.13
C PHE A 449 1.42 5.26 0.72
N VAL A 450 0.46 4.50 1.25
CA VAL A 450 0.20 3.10 0.94
C VAL A 450 -1.26 3.03 0.47
N LEU A 451 -1.47 2.51 -0.74
CA LEU A 451 -2.71 2.56 -1.49
C LEU A 451 -3.00 1.17 -2.12
N ARG A 452 -4.23 0.93 -2.55
CA ARG A 452 -4.63 -0.18 -3.45
C ARG A 452 -5.63 0.32 -4.48
N LEU A 453 -5.82 -0.38 -5.59
CA LEU A 453 -6.99 -0.14 -6.45
C LEU A 453 -8.25 -0.71 -5.78
N ASP A 454 -9.41 -0.09 -6.03
CA ASP A 454 -10.71 -0.48 -5.46
C ASP A 454 -11.30 -1.73 -6.16
N GLU A 455 -10.91 -1.96 -7.42
CA GLU A 455 -11.25 -3.15 -8.21
C GLU A 455 -9.97 -3.92 -8.62
N PRO A 456 -9.97 -5.27 -8.64
CA PRO A 456 -8.92 -6.04 -9.27
C PRO A 456 -8.89 -5.77 -10.79
N VAL A 457 -7.69 -5.57 -11.34
CA VAL A 457 -7.50 -5.34 -12.77
C VAL A 457 -8.04 -6.53 -13.56
N ALA A 458 -9.08 -6.33 -14.38
CA ALA A 458 -9.86 -7.39 -15.00
C ALA A 458 -9.09 -8.37 -15.92
N ASN A 459 -7.81 -8.07 -16.23
CA ASN A 459 -6.94 -8.88 -17.08
C ASN A 459 -5.91 -9.72 -16.31
N GLU A 460 -5.74 -9.53 -15.00
CA GLU A 460 -4.83 -10.35 -14.19
C GLU A 460 -5.49 -11.68 -13.81
N PRO A 461 -4.76 -12.82 -13.87
CA PRO A 461 -5.18 -14.08 -13.25
C PRO A 461 -5.60 -13.88 -11.80
N ALA A 462 -6.80 -14.32 -11.46
CA ALA A 462 -7.35 -14.18 -10.11
C ALA A 462 -8.00 -15.50 -9.65
N ILE A 463 -8.05 -15.69 -8.32
CA ILE A 463 -8.77 -16.78 -7.68
C ILE A 463 -9.89 -16.17 -6.83
N ARG A 464 -11.12 -16.64 -7.07
CA ARG A 464 -12.34 -16.16 -6.40
C ARG A 464 -13.02 -17.31 -5.67
N PHE A 465 -13.31 -17.11 -4.39
CA PHE A 465 -14.01 -18.10 -3.56
C PHE A 465 -15.52 -17.89 -3.64
N VAL A 466 -16.20 -18.77 -4.38
CA VAL A 466 -17.64 -18.66 -4.68
C VAL A 466 -18.49 -18.79 -3.42
N ASN A 467 -18.06 -19.60 -2.46
CA ASN A 467 -18.70 -19.75 -1.15
C ASN A 467 -17.87 -19.17 0.01
N GLY A 468 -16.92 -18.28 -0.31
CA GLY A 468 -15.93 -17.78 0.65
C GLY A 468 -14.93 -18.86 1.10
N LEU A 469 -14.11 -18.51 2.08
CA LEU A 469 -13.24 -19.43 2.81
C LEU A 469 -13.71 -19.55 4.27
N PRO A 470 -13.40 -20.66 4.96
CA PRO A 470 -13.82 -20.85 6.33
C PRO A 470 -12.78 -20.29 7.30
N ASP A 471 -13.17 -19.44 8.24
CA ASP A 471 -12.31 -19.14 9.41
C ASP A 471 -12.25 -20.36 10.36
N ARG A 472 -13.29 -21.21 10.34
CA ARG A 472 -13.38 -22.43 11.15
C ARG A 472 -13.97 -23.61 10.40
N ILE A 473 -13.46 -24.81 10.70
CA ILE A 473 -13.86 -26.07 10.07
C ILE A 473 -14.40 -27.02 11.14
N GLY A 474 -15.70 -27.28 11.07
CA GLY A 474 -16.39 -28.19 11.99
C GLY A 474 -16.21 -29.68 11.64
N PRO A 475 -16.85 -30.59 12.40
CA PRO A 475 -16.71 -32.04 12.21
C PRO A 475 -17.28 -32.57 10.89
N ASP A 476 -18.16 -31.80 10.22
CA ASP A 476 -18.68 -32.12 8.88
C ASP A 476 -17.70 -31.74 7.75
N GLY A 477 -16.61 -31.03 8.06
CA GLY A 477 -15.60 -30.55 7.12
C GLY A 477 -16.02 -29.29 6.35
N PHE A 478 -15.19 -28.89 5.38
CA PHE A 478 -15.49 -27.79 4.44
C PHE A 478 -15.06 -28.16 3.02
N GLU A 479 -15.79 -27.67 2.02
CA GLU A 479 -15.42 -27.73 0.60
C GLU A 479 -15.42 -26.32 0.02
N ALA A 480 -14.24 -25.82 -0.38
CA ALA A 480 -14.13 -24.57 -1.11
C ALA A 480 -14.58 -24.78 -2.56
N VAL A 481 -15.42 -23.87 -3.06
CA VAL A 481 -15.76 -23.74 -4.47
C VAL A 481 -15.02 -22.52 -4.99
N VAL A 482 -14.13 -22.73 -5.96
CA VAL A 482 -13.15 -21.72 -6.37
C VAL A 482 -13.21 -21.53 -7.88
N ASP A 483 -13.39 -20.29 -8.32
CA ASP A 483 -13.24 -19.87 -9.70
C ASP A 483 -11.82 -19.36 -9.94
N VAL A 484 -11.27 -19.73 -11.09
CA VAL A 484 -10.03 -19.13 -11.61
C VAL A 484 -10.40 -18.22 -12.77
N GLU A 485 -10.30 -16.92 -12.54
CA GLU A 485 -10.64 -15.86 -13.49
C GLU A 485 -9.39 -15.44 -14.27
N SER A 486 -9.58 -14.97 -15.52
CA SER A 486 -8.53 -14.51 -16.45
C SER A 486 -7.33 -15.45 -16.67
N PHE A 487 -7.47 -16.74 -16.36
CA PHE A 487 -6.46 -17.78 -16.61
C PHE A 487 -7.12 -19.12 -17.00
N ASP A 488 -6.64 -19.74 -18.09
CA ASP A 488 -7.17 -20.99 -18.68
C ASP A 488 -6.84 -22.25 -17.83
N ALA A 489 -7.30 -22.28 -16.58
CA ALA A 489 -7.07 -23.38 -15.63
C ALA A 489 -7.72 -24.69 -16.09
N VAL A 490 -6.95 -25.78 -16.09
CA VAL A 490 -7.45 -27.15 -16.32
C VAL A 490 -7.29 -28.07 -15.11
N SER A 491 -6.52 -27.63 -14.11
CA SER A 491 -6.38 -28.29 -12.83
C SER A 491 -6.00 -27.29 -11.76
N MET A 492 -6.43 -27.54 -10.53
CA MET A 492 -6.13 -26.71 -9.36
C MET A 492 -5.81 -27.60 -8.16
N TYR A 493 -4.97 -27.12 -7.25
CA TYR A 493 -4.68 -27.78 -5.97
C TYR A 493 -4.52 -26.75 -4.83
N MET A 494 -4.77 -27.20 -3.61
CA MET A 494 -4.46 -26.51 -2.36
C MET A 494 -3.24 -27.15 -1.73
N GLU A 495 -2.23 -26.37 -1.35
CA GLU A 495 -1.15 -26.77 -0.44
C GLU A 495 -1.55 -26.36 0.99
N TYR A 496 -1.20 -27.18 1.99
CA TYR A 496 -1.51 -26.87 3.39
C TYR A 496 -0.47 -27.41 4.38
N GLU A 497 -0.41 -26.75 5.54
CA GLU A 497 0.32 -27.17 6.75
C GLU A 497 -0.56 -26.91 7.98
N MET A 498 -0.60 -27.86 8.91
CA MET A 498 -1.31 -27.75 10.19
C MET A 498 -0.34 -27.49 11.35
N GLU A 499 -0.78 -26.81 12.42
CA GLU A 499 0.03 -26.59 13.63
C GLU A 499 0.39 -27.92 14.33
N SER A 500 -0.50 -28.92 14.27
CA SER A 500 -0.22 -30.32 14.63
C SER A 500 0.97 -30.96 13.89
N GLY A 501 1.35 -30.40 12.74
CA GLY A 501 2.49 -30.81 11.91
C GLY A 501 2.14 -31.75 10.74
N ASP A 502 0.85 -31.98 10.47
CA ASP A 502 0.39 -32.64 9.24
C ASP A 502 0.36 -31.64 8.08
N ALA A 503 0.94 -32.00 6.93
CA ALA A 503 1.05 -31.12 5.77
C ALA A 503 0.94 -31.89 4.45
N GLY A 504 0.48 -31.23 3.40
CA GLY A 504 0.35 -31.87 2.08
C GLY A 504 -0.41 -31.05 1.04
N PHE A 505 -0.98 -31.77 0.06
CA PHE A 505 -1.71 -31.18 -1.05
C PHE A 505 -3.07 -31.85 -1.23
N VAL A 506 -4.11 -31.06 -1.50
CA VAL A 506 -5.42 -31.53 -1.95
C VAL A 506 -5.63 -31.13 -3.42
N GLN A 507 -5.89 -32.10 -4.28
CA GLN A 507 -6.26 -31.83 -5.67
C GLN A 507 -7.74 -31.42 -5.75
N GLY A 508 -8.03 -30.31 -6.42
CA GLY A 508 -9.41 -29.90 -6.71
C GLY A 508 -10.09 -30.75 -7.79
N GLU A 509 -11.36 -31.03 -7.61
CA GLU A 509 -12.23 -31.63 -8.62
C GLU A 509 -12.84 -30.52 -9.49
N ALA A 510 -12.68 -30.61 -10.82
CA ALA A 510 -13.28 -29.63 -11.73
C ALA A 510 -14.81 -29.75 -11.77
N ASP A 511 -15.53 -28.62 -11.71
CA ASP A 511 -16.98 -28.58 -11.83
C ASP A 511 -17.43 -28.64 -13.31
N ILE A 512 -18.74 -28.55 -13.56
CA ILE A 512 -19.34 -28.46 -14.89
C ILE A 512 -19.07 -27.12 -15.59
N GLU A 513 -18.73 -26.10 -14.80
CA GLU A 513 -18.37 -24.76 -15.25
C GLU A 513 -16.85 -24.68 -15.48
N PRO A 514 -16.37 -24.29 -16.68
CA PRO A 514 -14.94 -24.17 -16.95
C PRO A 514 -14.29 -23.14 -16.03
N GLY A 515 -13.12 -23.46 -15.47
CA GLY A 515 -12.40 -22.60 -14.53
C GLY A 515 -12.82 -22.79 -13.06
N ARG A 516 -13.94 -23.47 -12.78
CA ARG A 516 -14.44 -23.73 -11.43
C ARG A 516 -13.95 -25.08 -10.87
N PHE A 517 -13.49 -25.08 -9.62
CA PHE A 517 -12.97 -26.26 -8.91
C PHE A 517 -13.59 -26.39 -7.51
N ARG A 518 -13.68 -27.62 -7.01
CA ARG A 518 -14.11 -28.00 -5.66
C ARG A 518 -12.94 -28.61 -4.89
N ILE A 519 -12.63 -28.08 -3.71
CA ILE A 519 -11.51 -28.52 -2.89
C ILE A 519 -12.01 -28.82 -1.47
N ALA A 520 -12.09 -30.11 -1.14
CA ALA A 520 -12.45 -30.57 0.20
C ALA A 520 -11.24 -30.44 1.15
N PHE A 521 -11.41 -29.75 2.26
CA PHE A 521 -10.36 -29.58 3.25
C PHE A 521 -9.98 -30.93 3.89
N PRO A 522 -8.71 -31.11 4.30
CA PRO A 522 -8.33 -32.26 5.11
C PRO A 522 -9.11 -32.26 6.43
N ALA A 523 -9.21 -33.42 7.09
CA ALA A 523 -9.67 -33.48 8.48
C ALA A 523 -8.45 -33.42 9.41
N SER A 524 -8.48 -32.58 10.44
CA SER A 524 -7.54 -32.72 11.56
C SER A 524 -8.03 -33.79 12.55
N VAL A 525 -7.11 -34.26 13.40
CA VAL A 525 -7.35 -35.16 14.53
C VAL A 525 -7.03 -34.51 15.88
N ASP A 526 -6.50 -33.29 15.86
CA ASP A 526 -6.18 -32.48 17.03
C ASP A 526 -7.15 -31.28 17.09
N CYS A 527 -7.45 -30.78 18.29
CA CYS A 527 -8.44 -29.72 18.49
C CYS A 527 -8.07 -28.82 19.69
N PRO A 528 -8.03 -27.48 19.52
CA PRO A 528 -8.06 -26.79 18.23
C PRO A 528 -6.78 -27.13 17.46
N ASP A 529 -6.88 -27.16 16.14
CA ASP A 529 -5.72 -27.23 15.24
C ASP A 529 -5.91 -26.16 14.17
N GLN A 530 -4.82 -25.50 13.78
CA GLN A 530 -4.85 -24.42 12.81
C GLN A 530 -4.26 -24.94 11.50
N ILE A 531 -4.98 -24.76 10.39
CA ILE A 531 -4.48 -25.03 9.04
C ILE A 531 -4.13 -23.71 8.35
N ALA A 532 -2.91 -23.61 7.83
CA ALA A 532 -2.51 -22.59 6.86
C ALA A 532 -2.53 -23.21 5.46
N PHE A 533 -3.04 -22.50 4.45
CA PHE A 533 -3.24 -23.07 3.11
C PHE A 533 -3.19 -22.04 1.97
N SER A 534 -2.73 -22.47 0.79
CA SER A 534 -2.63 -21.65 -0.43
C SER A 534 -3.11 -22.40 -1.67
N PHE A 535 -3.68 -21.67 -2.63
CA PHE A 535 -4.22 -22.25 -3.86
C PHE A 535 -3.33 -22.04 -5.07
N ASN A 536 -3.33 -23.02 -5.98
CA ASN A 536 -2.52 -23.05 -7.18
C ASN A 536 -3.31 -23.64 -8.36
N ALA A 537 -3.43 -22.88 -9.44
CA ALA A 537 -4.00 -23.31 -10.72
C ALA A 537 -2.91 -23.64 -11.75
N GLN A 538 -3.25 -24.50 -12.73
CA GLN A 538 -2.36 -24.86 -13.83
C GLN A 538 -3.12 -24.96 -15.16
N SER A 539 -2.52 -24.40 -16.22
CA SER A 539 -3.08 -24.35 -17.57
C SER A 539 -2.81 -25.63 -18.38
N ALA A 540 -3.52 -25.80 -19.50
CA ALA A 540 -3.30 -26.94 -20.41
C ALA A 540 -1.89 -26.98 -21.04
N THR A 541 -1.22 -25.83 -21.09
CA THR A 541 0.16 -25.62 -21.58
C THR A 541 1.21 -25.86 -20.50
N GLY A 542 0.81 -25.90 -19.23
CA GLY A 542 1.69 -26.12 -18.08
C GLY A 542 2.18 -24.84 -17.40
N GLU A 543 1.65 -23.67 -17.76
CA GLU A 543 1.81 -22.48 -16.92
C GLU A 543 1.09 -22.71 -15.59
N SER A 544 1.59 -22.08 -14.53
CA SER A 544 1.07 -22.21 -13.18
C SER A 544 0.79 -20.83 -12.63
N PHE A 545 -0.37 -20.65 -12.00
CA PHE A 545 -0.77 -19.44 -11.32
C PHE A 545 -0.98 -19.78 -9.84
N SER A 546 -0.24 -19.11 -8.97
CA SER A 546 -0.39 -19.22 -7.51
C SER A 546 -1.19 -18.05 -7.02
N ASP A 547 -2.18 -18.30 -6.17
CA ASP A 547 -3.00 -17.26 -5.56
C ASP A 547 -2.14 -16.30 -4.73
N PRO A 548 -2.03 -15.01 -5.10
CA PRO A 548 -1.21 -14.03 -4.38
C PRO A 548 -1.86 -13.57 -3.07
N SER A 549 -3.13 -13.88 -2.83
CA SER A 549 -3.87 -13.47 -1.62
C SER A 549 -3.78 -14.48 -0.48
N GLY A 550 -3.16 -15.64 -0.70
CA GLY A 550 -2.79 -16.59 0.35
C GLY A 550 -1.39 -16.34 0.95
N PRO A 551 -0.98 -17.06 2.01
CA PRO A 551 -1.71 -18.16 2.64
C PRO A 551 -2.86 -17.69 3.53
N TYR A 552 -3.96 -18.42 3.45
CA TYR A 552 -5.12 -18.31 4.32
C TYR A 552 -4.96 -19.17 5.57
N ALA A 553 -5.80 -18.95 6.59
CA ALA A 553 -5.83 -19.78 7.78
C ALA A 553 -7.26 -20.14 8.21
N ALA A 554 -7.43 -21.32 8.82
CA ALA A 554 -8.68 -21.76 9.44
C ALA A 554 -8.41 -22.56 10.73
N THR A 555 -9.38 -22.61 11.65
CA THR A 555 -9.28 -23.39 12.91
C THR A 555 -10.27 -24.55 12.95
N TYR A 556 -9.82 -25.77 13.25
CA TYR A 556 -10.71 -26.92 13.46
C TYR A 556 -11.39 -26.88 14.83
N ALA A 557 -12.66 -27.31 14.89
CA ALA A 557 -13.30 -27.70 16.15
C ALA A 557 -14.19 -28.94 16.02
N ASP A 558 -14.30 -29.71 17.12
CA ASP A 558 -15.06 -30.97 17.15
C ASP A 558 -16.57 -30.79 17.30
N THR A 559 -17.03 -29.71 17.94
CA THR A 559 -18.44 -29.50 18.27
C THR A 559 -18.82 -28.03 18.23
N GLU A 560 -19.90 -27.73 17.50
CA GLU A 560 -20.59 -26.45 17.52
C GLU A 560 -21.79 -26.52 18.49
N VAL A 561 -21.93 -25.51 19.35
CA VAL A 561 -23.06 -25.37 20.29
C VAL A 561 -23.74 -24.02 20.07
N LEU A 562 -25.05 -24.04 19.83
CA LEU A 562 -25.86 -22.82 19.79
C LEU A 562 -25.99 -22.23 21.20
N ALA A 563 -25.39 -21.06 21.43
CA ALA A 563 -25.44 -20.33 22.69
C ALA A 563 -26.66 -19.39 22.76
N ASP A 564 -26.93 -18.63 21.69
CA ASP A 564 -28.14 -17.80 21.57
C ASP A 564 -28.53 -17.58 20.09
N ARG A 565 -29.77 -17.10 19.84
CA ARG A 565 -30.31 -16.90 18.48
C ARG A 565 -31.05 -15.57 18.35
N PHE A 566 -30.86 -14.92 17.22
CA PHE A 566 -31.40 -13.60 16.86
C PHE A 566 -31.99 -13.65 15.44
N ASP A 567 -32.97 -14.52 15.20
CA ASP A 567 -33.41 -14.96 13.86
C ASP A 567 -34.25 -13.95 13.05
N GLY A 568 -34.46 -12.73 13.52
CA GLY A 568 -35.34 -11.74 12.87
C GLY A 568 -36.84 -12.01 12.94
N ASP A 569 -37.25 -13.20 13.39
CA ASP A 569 -38.62 -13.58 13.74
C ASP A 569 -39.24 -12.71 14.86
N ASP A 570 -38.38 -12.17 15.74
CA ASP A 570 -38.69 -11.07 16.65
C ASP A 570 -37.72 -9.89 16.47
N PRO A 571 -38.13 -8.77 15.82
CA PRO A 571 -37.30 -7.57 15.70
C PRO A 571 -37.17 -6.78 17.02
N THR A 572 -37.64 -7.30 18.15
CA THR A 572 -37.50 -6.65 19.46
C THR A 572 -36.03 -6.51 19.87
N GLY A 573 -35.57 -5.27 20.03
CA GLY A 573 -34.21 -4.95 20.46
C GLY A 573 -33.25 -4.65 19.32
N TRP A 574 -33.61 -5.01 18.09
CA TRP A 574 -32.91 -4.59 16.87
C TRP A 574 -33.11 -3.10 16.59
N MET A 575 -32.14 -2.49 15.91
CA MET A 575 -32.25 -1.13 15.37
C MET A 575 -32.34 -1.20 13.85
N LEU A 576 -33.55 -0.97 13.32
CA LEU A 576 -33.83 -0.93 11.89
C LEU A 576 -33.79 0.54 11.46
N GLY A 577 -32.61 0.97 11.04
CA GLY A 577 -32.26 2.34 10.68
C GLY A 577 -31.60 3.12 11.82
N MET A 578 -30.40 3.66 11.60
CA MET A 578 -29.78 4.62 12.53
C MET A 578 -30.25 6.06 12.25
N PRO A 579 -30.17 6.99 13.23
CA PRO A 579 -30.51 8.40 13.01
C PRO A 579 -29.63 9.17 12.01
N ALA A 580 -28.55 8.55 11.53
CA ALA A 580 -27.62 9.09 10.54
C ALA A 580 -27.88 8.55 9.11
N ASP A 581 -28.75 7.54 8.97
CA ASP A 581 -29.10 6.93 7.68
C ASP A 581 -29.69 7.97 6.72
N THR A 582 -29.28 7.87 5.45
CA THR A 582 -29.61 8.83 4.39
C THR A 582 -30.57 8.27 3.34
N ALA A 583 -30.70 6.94 3.22
CA ALA A 583 -31.49 6.29 2.18
C ALA A 583 -32.95 6.80 2.12
N ALA A 584 -33.40 7.14 0.91
CA ALA A 584 -34.72 7.69 0.65
C ALA A 584 -35.80 6.59 0.49
N ALA A 585 -35.40 5.41 0.02
CA ALA A 585 -36.18 4.17 -0.01
C ALA A 585 -35.34 2.98 0.50
N GLY A 586 -35.82 1.75 0.33
CA GLY A 586 -35.10 0.51 0.68
C GLY A 586 -34.69 0.29 2.13
N VAL A 587 -35.10 1.13 3.08
CA VAL A 587 -34.71 0.96 4.49
C VAL A 587 -35.09 -0.42 5.06
N TRP A 588 -34.25 -0.93 5.96
CA TRP A 588 -34.41 -2.24 6.59
C TRP A 588 -35.77 -2.49 7.24
N GLN A 589 -36.33 -3.66 7.00
CA GLN A 589 -37.60 -4.16 7.54
C GLN A 589 -37.47 -5.64 7.92
N SER A 590 -38.11 -6.07 9.02
CA SER A 590 -38.37 -7.49 9.29
C SER A 590 -39.71 -7.86 8.63
N ARG A 591 -39.69 -8.87 7.75
CA ARG A 591 -40.86 -9.34 6.98
C ARG A 591 -40.62 -10.69 6.31
N SER A 592 -41.72 -11.32 5.89
CA SER A 592 -41.68 -12.53 5.07
C SER A 592 -41.29 -12.21 3.62
N PRO A 593 -40.25 -12.85 3.05
CA PRO A 593 -39.97 -12.76 1.63
C PRO A 593 -41.02 -13.51 0.80
N SER A 594 -41.22 -13.08 -0.45
CA SER A 594 -42.33 -13.55 -1.27
C SER A 594 -41.94 -13.73 -2.74
N ARG A 595 -42.44 -14.81 -3.36
CA ARG A 595 -42.30 -15.07 -4.82
C ARG A 595 -43.03 -14.06 -5.74
N LEU A 596 -43.61 -13.02 -5.16
CA LEU A 596 -44.25 -11.90 -5.86
C LEU A 596 -43.53 -10.57 -5.59
N ASP A 597 -42.46 -10.61 -4.79
CA ASP A 597 -41.57 -9.47 -4.62
C ASP A 597 -40.74 -9.35 -5.91
N ASP A 598 -40.58 -8.11 -6.39
CA ASP A 598 -39.80 -7.80 -7.60
C ASP A 598 -38.29 -7.77 -7.28
N PHE A 599 -37.94 -7.56 -6.00
CA PHE A 599 -36.58 -7.50 -5.45
C PHE A 599 -36.48 -8.32 -4.15
N GLY A 600 -35.31 -8.93 -3.89
CA GLY A 600 -35.04 -9.70 -2.67
C GLY A 600 -35.20 -11.23 -2.83
N PRO A 601 -34.88 -12.00 -1.77
CA PRO A 601 -34.95 -13.46 -1.82
C PRO A 601 -36.40 -13.95 -1.95
N THR A 602 -36.62 -15.06 -2.67
CA THR A 602 -38.00 -15.55 -2.92
C THR A 602 -38.62 -16.36 -1.76
N ALA A 603 -37.83 -16.59 -0.72
CA ALA A 603 -38.15 -17.22 0.57
C ALA A 603 -37.03 -16.87 1.57
N ASP A 604 -37.34 -16.95 2.86
CA ASP A 604 -36.40 -16.94 3.97
C ASP A 604 -35.43 -18.14 3.93
N SER A 605 -34.29 -18.01 4.63
CA SER A 605 -33.27 -19.07 4.78
C SER A 605 -33.71 -20.10 5.83
N GLY A 606 -34.26 -19.65 6.96
CA GLY A 606 -34.66 -20.51 8.09
C GLY A 606 -35.89 -21.40 7.83
N GLY A 607 -36.82 -20.97 6.98
CA GLY A 607 -38.09 -21.65 6.72
C GLY A 607 -39.15 -21.46 7.82
N ASP A 608 -38.94 -20.51 8.73
CA ASP A 608 -39.84 -20.12 9.83
C ASP A 608 -40.68 -18.87 9.52
N GLY A 609 -40.17 -17.98 8.66
CA GLY A 609 -40.98 -17.23 7.72
C GLY A 609 -40.74 -15.72 7.61
N ASP A 610 -39.99 -15.09 8.52
CA ASP A 610 -39.67 -13.66 8.49
C ASP A 610 -38.15 -13.49 8.58
N CYS A 611 -37.54 -12.67 7.72
CA CYS A 611 -36.13 -12.28 7.83
C CYS A 611 -36.00 -10.75 7.83
N PHE A 612 -34.79 -10.22 8.03
CA PHE A 612 -34.52 -8.82 7.73
C PHE A 612 -34.22 -8.66 6.24
N MET A 613 -34.82 -7.65 5.59
CA MET A 613 -34.46 -7.24 4.24
C MET A 613 -34.54 -5.74 4.06
N THR A 614 -33.78 -5.21 3.11
CA THR A 614 -33.92 -3.84 2.61
C THR A 614 -35.20 -3.71 1.79
N GLY A 615 -36.01 -2.69 2.08
CA GLY A 615 -37.23 -2.39 1.32
C GLY A 615 -38.43 -3.27 1.66
N ASP A 616 -39.46 -3.18 0.82
CA ASP A 616 -40.71 -3.95 0.94
C ASP A 616 -40.91 -4.96 -0.21
N GLY A 617 -39.83 -5.28 -0.92
CA GLY A 617 -39.84 -6.15 -2.10
C GLY A 617 -40.32 -5.48 -3.39
N SER A 618 -40.62 -4.18 -3.38
CA SER A 618 -40.98 -3.41 -4.59
C SER A 618 -39.90 -2.43 -5.07
N GLY A 619 -38.75 -2.42 -4.40
CA GLY A 619 -37.58 -1.60 -4.70
C GLY A 619 -36.42 -1.90 -3.76
N ASP A 620 -35.29 -1.32 -4.13
CA ASP A 620 -33.93 -1.33 -3.58
C ASP A 620 -33.70 -0.22 -2.54
N VAL A 621 -32.50 -0.21 -1.94
CA VAL A 621 -31.91 0.96 -1.28
C VAL A 621 -31.72 2.06 -2.34
N ASP A 622 -31.89 3.33 -1.97
CA ASP A 622 -32.08 4.37 -2.99
C ASP A 622 -31.60 5.74 -2.44
N GLY A 623 -30.52 6.27 -3.01
CA GLY A 623 -29.99 7.61 -2.73
C GLY A 623 -29.46 7.80 -1.30
N GLY A 624 -28.81 6.80 -0.73
CA GLY A 624 -28.14 6.86 0.56
C GLY A 624 -27.91 5.52 1.24
N VAL A 625 -27.70 5.58 2.56
CA VAL A 625 -27.30 4.46 3.41
C VAL A 625 -28.44 4.02 4.33
N THR A 626 -28.59 2.71 4.55
CA THR A 626 -29.46 2.15 5.59
C THR A 626 -28.80 1.06 6.44
N THR A 627 -29.05 1.13 7.74
CA THR A 627 -28.33 0.36 8.77
C THR A 627 -29.27 -0.58 9.54
N LEU A 628 -28.85 -1.84 9.75
CA LEU A 628 -29.46 -2.79 10.68
C LEU A 628 -28.47 -3.09 11.82
N VAL A 629 -28.93 -3.09 13.07
CA VAL A 629 -28.08 -3.37 14.24
C VAL A 629 -28.70 -4.42 15.15
N THR A 630 -27.91 -5.40 15.57
CA THR A 630 -28.34 -6.44 16.51
C THR A 630 -28.72 -5.87 17.89
N PRO A 631 -29.48 -6.64 18.69
CA PRO A 631 -29.46 -6.52 20.14
C PRO A 631 -28.05 -6.71 20.71
N GLY A 632 -27.90 -6.49 22.02
CA GLY A 632 -26.66 -6.82 22.72
C GLY A 632 -26.44 -8.32 22.83
N ILE A 633 -25.29 -8.77 22.34
CA ILE A 633 -24.78 -10.14 22.35
C ILE A 633 -23.75 -10.23 23.50
N ASP A 634 -23.86 -11.23 24.37
CA ASP A 634 -22.93 -11.42 25.50
C ASP A 634 -22.13 -12.73 25.32
N PRO A 635 -20.89 -12.68 24.80
CA PRO A 635 -20.04 -13.86 24.65
C PRO A 635 -19.37 -14.29 25.98
N PHE A 636 -19.78 -13.75 27.12
CA PHE A 636 -19.16 -14.07 28.41
C PHE A 636 -19.30 -15.56 28.78
N GLY A 637 -18.16 -16.18 29.07
CA GLY A 637 -18.07 -17.59 29.42
C GLY A 637 -17.80 -18.52 28.25
N LEU A 638 -17.96 -18.05 27.01
CA LEU A 638 -17.74 -18.84 25.80
C LEU A 638 -16.24 -18.95 25.47
N VAL A 639 -15.82 -20.14 25.01
CA VAL A 639 -14.42 -20.44 24.67
C VAL A 639 -13.98 -19.78 23.36
N LEU A 640 -14.64 -20.17 22.27
CA LEU A 640 -14.42 -19.67 20.91
C LEU A 640 -15.77 -19.16 20.39
N PRO A 641 -16.20 -17.95 20.80
CA PRO A 641 -17.48 -17.40 20.39
C PRO A 641 -17.44 -16.90 18.95
N ALA A 642 -18.44 -17.24 18.16
CA ALA A 642 -18.64 -16.71 16.81
C ALA A 642 -20.11 -16.40 16.58
N VAL A 643 -20.39 -15.43 15.71
CA VAL A 643 -21.75 -15.16 15.25
C VAL A 643 -21.85 -15.57 13.78
N ARG A 644 -22.64 -16.62 13.51
CA ARG A 644 -23.02 -17.02 12.16
C ARG A 644 -24.28 -16.27 11.73
N PHE A 645 -24.43 -15.97 10.45
CA PHE A 645 -25.69 -15.51 9.86
C PHE A 645 -25.82 -16.00 8.40
N SER A 646 -27.05 -16.07 7.90
CA SER A 646 -27.35 -16.17 6.48
C SER A 646 -27.42 -14.76 5.87
N LEU A 647 -26.74 -14.56 4.75
CA LEU A 647 -26.71 -13.33 3.97
C LEU A 647 -27.27 -13.60 2.57
N TRP A 648 -28.03 -12.65 2.04
CA TRP A 648 -28.43 -12.59 0.64
C TRP A 648 -28.18 -11.16 0.14
N LEU A 649 -27.50 -11.01 -0.98
CA LEU A 649 -27.19 -9.75 -1.64
C LEU A 649 -27.51 -9.84 -3.13
N ASP A 650 -28.05 -8.76 -3.67
CA ASP A 650 -28.26 -8.55 -5.09
C ASP A 650 -27.82 -7.12 -5.44
N PHE A 651 -27.01 -7.04 -6.49
CA PHE A 651 -26.34 -5.84 -6.97
C PHE A 651 -26.45 -5.80 -8.50
N GLU A 652 -27.15 -4.81 -9.05
CA GLU A 652 -27.18 -4.53 -10.49
C GLU A 652 -26.67 -3.12 -10.79
N SER A 653 -25.74 -2.99 -11.74
CA SER A 653 -25.20 -1.69 -12.22
C SER A 653 -24.54 -0.81 -11.15
N THR A 654 -24.08 -1.43 -10.05
CA THR A 654 -23.46 -0.80 -8.87
C THR A 654 -22.03 -0.32 -9.09
N VAL A 655 -21.61 0.69 -8.34
CA VAL A 655 -20.21 1.16 -8.22
C VAL A 655 -19.73 0.92 -6.77
N PRO A 656 -18.68 0.12 -6.50
CA PRO A 656 -18.23 -0.25 -5.14
C PRO A 656 -18.11 0.90 -4.12
N ALA A 657 -17.62 2.05 -4.58
CA ALA A 657 -17.39 3.25 -3.77
C ALA A 657 -18.68 3.94 -3.30
N ASP A 658 -19.80 3.74 -4.01
CA ASP A 658 -21.13 4.29 -3.67
C ASP A 658 -22.11 3.18 -3.18
N ASP A 659 -21.95 1.97 -3.71
CA ASP A 659 -22.94 0.90 -3.69
C ASP A 659 -22.30 -0.40 -3.16
N ARG A 660 -22.49 -0.69 -1.87
CA ARG A 660 -21.86 -1.84 -1.18
C ARG A 660 -22.59 -2.25 0.10
N PHE A 661 -22.21 -3.41 0.61
CA PHE A 661 -22.62 -3.91 1.92
C PHE A 661 -21.43 -3.95 2.89
N GLU A 662 -21.64 -3.55 4.15
CA GLU A 662 -20.61 -3.53 5.20
C GLU A 662 -21.09 -4.29 6.43
N VAL A 663 -20.23 -5.14 7.01
CA VAL A 663 -20.44 -5.80 8.31
C VAL A 663 -19.47 -5.21 9.33
N ALA A 664 -19.94 -4.75 10.47
CA ALA A 664 -19.11 -4.15 11.52
C ALA A 664 -19.49 -4.62 12.93
N VAL A 665 -18.51 -4.71 13.84
CA VAL A 665 -18.65 -5.22 15.20
C VAL A 665 -18.33 -4.12 16.22
N SER A 666 -19.16 -4.02 17.25
CA SER A 666 -18.91 -3.19 18.44
C SER A 666 -18.69 -4.06 19.66
N GLY A 667 -17.68 -3.75 20.48
CA GLY A 667 -17.46 -4.37 21.79
C GLY A 667 -17.95 -3.52 22.98
N ASP A 668 -18.58 -2.37 22.73
CA ASP A 668 -18.89 -1.34 23.73
C ASP A 668 -20.36 -0.86 23.69
N GLY A 669 -21.28 -1.70 23.19
CA GLY A 669 -22.70 -1.38 23.10
C GLY A 669 -23.07 -0.43 21.95
N GLY A 670 -22.16 -0.21 21.01
CA GLY A 670 -22.33 0.62 19.82
C GLY A 670 -21.73 2.03 19.92
N GLU A 671 -20.82 2.30 20.87
CA GLU A 671 -20.06 3.56 20.93
C GLU A 671 -18.94 3.60 19.87
N SER A 672 -18.31 2.46 19.56
CA SER A 672 -17.34 2.27 18.46
C SER A 672 -17.62 0.98 17.67
N TRP A 673 -17.17 0.92 16.40
CA TRP A 673 -17.59 -0.07 15.40
C TRP A 673 -16.45 -0.51 14.46
N ALA A 674 -15.69 -1.55 14.81
CA ALA A 674 -14.67 -2.12 13.94
C ALA A 674 -15.32 -2.71 12.68
N LEU A 675 -14.82 -2.37 11.50
CA LEU A 675 -15.25 -2.98 10.23
C LEU A 675 -14.73 -4.42 10.16
N SER A 676 -15.57 -5.35 9.73
CA SER A 676 -15.28 -6.79 9.66
C SER A 676 -15.27 -7.31 8.23
N GLU A 677 -16.20 -6.85 7.39
CA GLU A 677 -16.34 -7.29 5.99
C GLU A 677 -16.88 -6.12 5.15
N VAL A 678 -16.43 -6.05 3.89
CA VAL A 678 -17.00 -5.20 2.84
C VAL A 678 -17.30 -6.10 1.64
N ILE A 679 -18.52 -6.01 1.11
CA ILE A 679 -19.01 -6.87 0.05
C ILE A 679 -19.60 -6.01 -1.07
N THR A 680 -19.05 -6.18 -2.27
CA THR A 680 -19.37 -5.41 -3.49
C THR A 680 -19.90 -6.30 -4.62
N ALA A 681 -20.07 -7.60 -4.36
CA ALA A 681 -20.64 -8.59 -5.28
C ALA A 681 -21.91 -9.25 -4.72
N ALA A 682 -22.85 -9.57 -5.60
CA ALA A 682 -24.06 -10.32 -5.27
C ALA A 682 -23.76 -11.79 -4.88
N THR A 683 -24.64 -12.38 -4.08
CA THR A 683 -24.57 -13.78 -3.60
C THR A 683 -25.37 -14.72 -4.50
N ASP A 684 -24.97 -15.99 -4.68
CA ASP A 684 -25.76 -16.99 -5.45
C ASP A 684 -26.88 -17.62 -4.59
N GLY A 685 -27.75 -16.77 -4.06
CA GLY A 685 -28.77 -17.14 -3.08
C GLY A 685 -28.34 -16.87 -1.64
N TRP A 686 -28.92 -17.62 -0.68
CA TRP A 686 -28.57 -17.47 0.73
C TRP A 686 -27.23 -18.15 1.01
N GLU A 687 -26.26 -17.36 1.45
CA GLU A 687 -24.91 -17.83 1.82
C GLU A 687 -24.69 -17.69 3.33
N SER A 688 -23.95 -18.61 3.93
CA SER A 688 -23.53 -18.47 5.33
C SER A 688 -22.31 -17.56 5.42
N ARG A 689 -22.32 -16.68 6.42
CA ARG A 689 -21.19 -15.85 6.85
C ARG A 689 -21.00 -15.99 8.36
N SER A 690 -19.80 -15.71 8.84
CA SER A 690 -19.44 -15.79 10.26
C SER A 690 -18.59 -14.58 10.66
N VAL A 691 -18.73 -14.16 11.91
CA VAL A 691 -17.93 -13.11 12.54
C VAL A 691 -17.36 -13.68 13.83
N GLU A 692 -16.03 -13.75 13.92
CA GLU A 692 -15.36 -14.18 15.15
C GLU A 692 -15.52 -13.14 16.26
N LEU A 693 -15.82 -13.58 17.47
CA LEU A 693 -15.82 -12.74 18.66
C LEU A 693 -14.64 -13.12 19.56
N GLN A 694 -14.06 -12.11 20.21
CA GLN A 694 -13.06 -12.35 21.24
C GLN A 694 -13.74 -12.80 22.55
N PRO A 695 -13.23 -13.84 23.25
CA PRO A 695 -13.75 -14.24 24.55
C PRO A 695 -13.56 -13.12 25.57
N VAL A 696 -14.53 -12.92 26.46
CA VAL A 696 -14.55 -11.80 27.42
C VAL A 696 -14.49 -12.28 28.87
N SER A 697 -13.73 -11.54 29.70
CA SER A 697 -13.54 -11.86 31.13
C SER A 697 -14.67 -11.36 32.06
N ALA A 698 -15.65 -10.66 31.51
CA ALA A 698 -16.86 -10.21 32.17
C ALA A 698 -17.98 -9.97 31.14
N PRO A 699 -19.27 -9.97 31.54
CA PRO A 699 -20.40 -9.67 30.65
C PRO A 699 -20.20 -8.41 29.79
N ALA A 700 -20.46 -8.54 28.50
CA ALA A 700 -20.28 -7.50 27.49
C ALA A 700 -21.58 -7.18 26.73
N ASP A 701 -21.60 -6.06 26.01
CA ASP A 701 -22.67 -5.67 25.08
C ASP A 701 -22.05 -5.60 23.67
N VAL A 702 -21.78 -6.77 23.10
CA VAL A 702 -21.25 -6.90 21.73
C VAL A 702 -22.40 -6.71 20.75
N ARG A 703 -22.17 -6.03 19.62
CA ARG A 703 -23.19 -5.82 18.60
C ARG A 703 -22.62 -5.94 17.21
N ILE A 704 -23.46 -6.38 16.27
CA ILE A 704 -23.14 -6.38 14.85
C ILE A 704 -24.02 -5.36 14.14
N ARG A 705 -23.44 -4.67 13.17
CA ARG A 705 -24.08 -3.70 12.30
C ARG A 705 -23.90 -4.15 10.86
N PHE A 706 -25.01 -4.19 10.14
CA PHE A 706 -25.09 -4.43 8.71
C PHE A 706 -25.47 -3.11 8.03
N THR A 707 -24.66 -2.62 7.12
CA THR A 707 -24.89 -1.39 6.37
C THR A 707 -25.11 -1.75 4.90
N ALA A 708 -26.22 -1.31 4.31
CA ALA A 708 -26.41 -1.33 2.86
C ALA A 708 -26.34 0.12 2.34
N ARG A 709 -25.55 0.35 1.31
CA ARG A 709 -25.37 1.66 0.65
C ARG A 709 -25.82 1.56 -0.80
N ASP A 710 -26.58 2.54 -1.25
CA ASP A 710 -26.88 2.81 -2.65
C ASP A 710 -26.81 4.33 -2.82
N GLU A 711 -25.59 4.86 -2.88
CA GLU A 711 -25.33 6.31 -2.97
C GLU A 711 -25.25 6.77 -4.44
N GLY A 712 -25.19 5.83 -5.39
CA GLY A 712 -25.18 6.03 -6.83
C GLY A 712 -26.52 6.48 -7.44
N SER A 713 -26.60 6.45 -8.77
CA SER A 713 -27.83 6.77 -9.51
C SER A 713 -28.08 5.77 -10.63
N ASP A 714 -29.29 5.22 -10.68
CA ASP A 714 -29.69 4.12 -11.56
C ASP A 714 -28.91 2.79 -11.26
N SER A 715 -28.54 2.59 -9.98
CA SER A 715 -28.02 1.35 -9.37
C SER A 715 -29.16 0.54 -8.71
N THR A 716 -28.91 -0.71 -8.32
CA THR A 716 -29.78 -1.53 -7.47
C THR A 716 -28.97 -2.23 -6.40
N VAL A 717 -29.25 -1.92 -5.13
CA VAL A 717 -28.70 -2.61 -3.95
C VAL A 717 -29.82 -3.18 -3.08
N VAL A 718 -29.81 -4.51 -2.93
CA VAL A 718 -30.76 -5.24 -2.08
C VAL A 718 -30.01 -6.21 -1.17
N ALA A 719 -30.31 -6.17 0.12
CA ALA A 719 -29.73 -7.07 1.11
C ALA A 719 -30.80 -7.73 1.98
N ALA A 720 -30.54 -8.96 2.42
CA ALA A 720 -31.30 -9.64 3.45
C ALA A 720 -30.38 -10.42 4.40
N ILE A 721 -30.78 -10.47 5.68
CA ILE A 721 -30.10 -11.15 6.78
C ILE A 721 -31.12 -12.05 7.49
N ASP A 722 -30.70 -13.28 7.77
CA ASP A 722 -31.48 -14.33 8.42
C ASP A 722 -30.56 -15.23 9.26
N GLN A 723 -31.09 -16.13 10.09
CA GLN A 723 -30.30 -17.17 10.80
C GLN A 723 -29.12 -16.64 11.62
N LEU A 724 -29.25 -15.47 12.26
CA LEU A 724 -28.18 -14.94 13.09
C LEU A 724 -28.10 -15.69 14.44
N GLU A 725 -26.99 -16.39 14.66
CA GLU A 725 -26.78 -17.33 15.77
C GLU A 725 -25.45 -17.03 16.47
N LEU A 726 -25.47 -16.87 17.79
CA LEU A 726 -24.27 -16.90 18.62
C LEU A 726 -23.92 -18.36 18.92
N LEU A 727 -22.71 -18.76 18.55
CA LEU A 727 -22.19 -20.12 18.62
C LEU A 727 -20.99 -20.17 19.58
N GLU A 728 -20.87 -21.26 20.32
CA GLU A 728 -19.66 -21.67 21.03
C GLU A 728 -19.04 -22.88 20.32
N TRP A 729 -17.77 -22.79 19.97
CA TRP A 729 -17.01 -23.88 19.37
C TRP A 729 -16.17 -24.58 20.46
N ILE A 730 -16.31 -25.90 20.58
CA ILE A 730 -15.74 -26.71 21.68
C ILE A 730 -14.93 -27.88 21.11
N CYS A 731 -13.81 -28.19 21.74
CA CYS A 731 -12.95 -29.34 21.46
C CYS A 731 -13.18 -30.51 22.43
N ASP A 732 -12.94 -31.74 21.99
CA ASP A 732 -13.07 -33.00 22.75
C ASP A 732 -14.45 -33.33 23.38
N GLY A 733 -15.41 -32.40 23.35
CA GLY A 733 -16.76 -32.59 23.90
C GLY A 733 -16.84 -32.65 25.43
N GLU A 734 -15.76 -32.30 26.13
CA GLU A 734 -15.74 -32.07 27.58
C GLU A 734 -16.16 -30.63 27.91
N SER A 735 -16.72 -30.39 29.10
CA SER A 735 -17.20 -29.04 29.47
C SER A 735 -16.00 -28.14 29.77
N PRO A 736 -15.88 -26.96 29.14
CA PRO A 736 -14.84 -26.00 29.49
C PRO A 736 -14.87 -25.70 30.99
N GLY A 737 -13.72 -25.82 31.67
CA GLY A 737 -13.62 -25.67 33.12
C GLY A 737 -13.83 -26.92 33.98
N ASP A 738 -14.32 -28.06 33.44
CA ASP A 738 -14.39 -29.34 34.17
C ASP A 738 -13.00 -30.02 34.16
N MET A 739 -12.10 -29.47 34.97
CA MET A 739 -10.70 -29.93 35.04
C MET A 739 -10.54 -31.33 35.67
N ASN A 740 -11.60 -31.88 36.27
CA ASN A 740 -11.55 -33.16 36.98
C ASN A 740 -12.28 -34.31 36.24
N GLY A 741 -13.13 -33.99 35.27
CA GLY A 741 -13.86 -34.92 34.41
C GLY A 741 -15.04 -35.61 35.10
N ASP A 742 -15.68 -34.99 36.10
CA ASP A 742 -16.86 -35.55 36.79
C ASP A 742 -18.21 -35.05 36.25
N GLY A 743 -18.19 -34.21 35.21
CA GLY A 743 -19.34 -33.60 34.55
C GLY A 743 -19.82 -32.33 35.25
N ARG A 744 -18.93 -31.63 35.95
CA ARG A 744 -19.21 -30.41 36.72
C ARG A 744 -18.04 -29.46 36.69
N VAL A 745 -18.37 -28.17 36.73
CA VAL A 745 -17.45 -27.11 37.09
C VAL A 745 -17.81 -26.62 38.48
N ASP A 746 -16.98 -26.91 39.49
CA ASP A 746 -17.20 -26.48 40.86
C ASP A 746 -15.90 -26.02 41.59
N GLY A 747 -15.96 -25.98 42.93
CA GLY A 747 -14.85 -25.56 43.78
C GLY A 747 -13.62 -26.48 43.77
N GLU A 748 -13.76 -27.74 43.34
CA GLU A 748 -12.60 -28.62 43.12
C GLU A 748 -11.85 -28.23 41.84
N ASP A 749 -12.54 -27.91 40.74
CA ASP A 749 -11.95 -27.45 39.47
C ASP A 749 -11.30 -26.08 39.59
N PHE A 750 -11.98 -25.11 40.22
CA PHE A 750 -11.37 -23.82 40.52
C PHE A 750 -10.14 -23.94 41.43
N GLY A 751 -10.11 -24.96 42.30
CA GLY A 751 -8.93 -25.32 43.09
C GLY A 751 -7.75 -25.81 42.23
N GLN A 752 -8.01 -26.52 41.14
CA GLN A 752 -7.02 -26.98 40.17
C GLN A 752 -6.54 -25.84 39.26
N PHE A 753 -7.48 -25.06 38.73
CA PHE A 753 -7.23 -23.87 37.91
C PHE A 753 -6.24 -22.90 38.58
N LEU A 754 -6.46 -22.58 39.87
CA LEU A 754 -5.56 -21.72 40.65
C LEU A 754 -4.13 -22.29 40.84
N ALA A 755 -3.90 -23.58 40.62
CA ALA A 755 -2.57 -24.18 40.64
C ALA A 755 -1.82 -24.02 39.30
N GLU A 756 -2.55 -23.78 38.22
CA GLU A 756 -2.06 -23.62 36.85
C GLU A 756 -1.94 -22.14 36.42
N TRP A 757 -2.51 -21.20 37.19
CA TRP A 757 -2.47 -19.75 36.94
C TRP A 757 -1.08 -19.21 36.53
N GLY A 758 -1.02 -18.55 35.39
CA GLY A 758 0.18 -17.95 34.81
C GLY A 758 1.19 -18.94 34.22
N ARG A 759 0.78 -20.18 33.94
CA ARG A 759 1.58 -21.14 33.17
C ARG A 759 1.26 -21.07 31.68
N PHE A 760 2.26 -21.42 30.88
CA PHE A 760 2.13 -21.58 29.44
C PHE A 760 1.89 -23.04 29.06
N GLY A 761 1.05 -23.29 28.05
CA GLY A 761 0.73 -24.63 27.56
C GLY A 761 0.11 -25.53 28.63
N SER A 762 -0.85 -24.99 29.38
CA SER A 762 -1.58 -25.71 30.44
C SER A 762 -2.96 -26.12 29.96
N PRO A 763 -3.53 -27.27 30.36
CA PRO A 763 -4.94 -27.61 30.10
C PRO A 763 -5.97 -26.68 30.78
N ALA A 764 -5.52 -25.67 31.52
CA ALA A 764 -6.34 -24.62 32.13
C ALA A 764 -6.35 -23.31 31.31
N ASP A 765 -5.66 -23.31 30.17
CA ASP A 765 -5.67 -22.28 29.13
C ASP A 765 -6.84 -22.64 28.20
N PHE A 766 -8.01 -22.09 28.49
CA PHE A 766 -9.26 -22.45 27.82
C PHE A 766 -9.51 -21.61 26.58
N ASN A 767 -9.00 -20.37 26.52
CA ASN A 767 -9.07 -19.55 25.31
C ASN A 767 -7.91 -19.79 24.33
N TYR A 768 -6.95 -20.64 24.69
CA TYR A 768 -5.77 -20.99 23.90
C TYR A 768 -4.86 -19.78 23.59
N ASP A 769 -4.86 -18.73 24.44
CA ASP A 769 -3.98 -17.57 24.29
C ASP A 769 -2.51 -17.84 24.70
N GLY A 770 -2.26 -19.06 25.19
CA GLY A 770 -0.96 -19.54 25.61
C GLY A 770 -0.67 -19.30 27.09
N ILE A 771 -1.54 -18.62 27.86
CA ILE A 771 -1.29 -18.31 29.28
C ILE A 771 -2.54 -18.24 30.16
N VAL A 772 -2.66 -19.18 31.11
CA VAL A 772 -3.74 -19.21 32.12
C VAL A 772 -3.88 -17.88 32.88
N ASN A 773 -4.94 -17.11 32.62
CA ASN A 773 -5.15 -15.76 33.10
C ASN A 773 -6.62 -15.46 33.49
N GLY A 774 -7.00 -14.17 33.45
CA GLY A 774 -8.34 -13.71 33.83
C GLY A 774 -9.43 -14.04 32.81
N LEU A 775 -9.07 -14.29 31.54
CA LEU A 775 -9.99 -14.74 30.50
C LEU A 775 -10.47 -16.18 30.76
N ASP A 776 -9.54 -17.09 31.03
CA ASP A 776 -9.84 -18.49 31.39
C ASP A 776 -10.67 -18.60 32.68
N LEU A 777 -10.43 -17.70 33.63
CA LEU A 777 -11.27 -17.60 34.82
C LEU A 777 -12.70 -17.12 34.47
N GLY A 778 -12.85 -16.26 33.47
CA GLY A 778 -14.14 -15.88 32.92
C GLY A 778 -14.88 -17.09 32.35
N ILE A 779 -14.20 -17.87 31.51
CA ILE A 779 -14.71 -19.12 30.92
C ILE A 779 -15.14 -20.12 32.00
N LEU A 780 -14.24 -20.45 32.95
CA LEU A 780 -14.54 -21.37 34.06
C LEU A 780 -15.74 -20.91 34.90
N LEU A 781 -15.88 -19.61 35.15
CA LEU A 781 -17.01 -19.07 35.91
C LEU A 781 -18.31 -18.99 35.08
N GLY A 782 -18.22 -18.89 33.75
CA GLY A 782 -19.37 -18.99 32.84
C GLY A 782 -20.00 -20.39 32.87
N HIS A 783 -19.17 -21.42 32.87
CA HIS A 783 -19.60 -22.83 32.92
C HIS A 783 -19.91 -23.35 34.35
N TRP A 784 -19.93 -22.49 35.38
CA TRP A 784 -20.07 -22.90 36.79
C TRP A 784 -21.39 -23.64 37.11
N THR A 785 -21.28 -24.86 37.66
CA THR A 785 -22.44 -25.75 37.88
C THR A 785 -22.97 -25.85 39.32
N GLY A 786 -22.17 -25.52 40.35
CA GLY A 786 -22.70 -25.31 41.73
C GLY A 786 -21.90 -25.87 42.90
#